data_AF-A0AAD8Y0H8-F1
#
_entry.id   AF-A0AAD8Y0H8-F1
#
_cell.length_a   1.000
_cell.length_b   1.000
_cell.length_c   1.000
_cell.angle_alpha   90.00
_cell.angle_beta   90.00
_cell.angle_gamma   90.00
#
_symmetry.space_group_name_H-M   'P 1'
#
loop_
_entity.id
_entity.type
_entity.pdbx_description
1 polymer ?
#
loop_
_entity_poly.entity_id
_entity_poly.type
_entity_poly.pdbx_seq_one_letter_code
_entity_poly.pdbx_strand_id
1 'polypeptide(L)'
;MHCILFYKYHPLTDDKTLLETYRSATENLCIALNLKGRILIGLSNNGEGINGTLAGAKDDLDAYVDCMLGNDCCSDDPHRRDAVNTFHQISKQFFNELNAPELLLDSPNDFKWSSNSPDAALKESGDNKNNNNSNNDGDDDQWFPDLNIKIVKEIISTGGVLSNISTTETSVGYLTPREWHEEIKSLVEKKQAKSDASGDDDDVDTVLIDVRNHKECQIGAFAPGISVDPKTKTFAQFPKWVKDNAGNDVEATPANDANANISSSSAAAAAAPSSSLLNNKRILLYCTGGIRCEKASAFVRQMVPQNKGIFHLKGGIHKYLEEFGSEESQFVGKNFVFDRRGALNASDCGKESANSGNSTTAIVGKCLYCKDPYDTFSPENVCTVCREPVLVCSKCKSDLEEKQLCSGPEFHCEEHFHLASFYFTNLSGFSVDDLRKQLEELNAHLNPLLALKKKGKQRRKSLRKQINKVESFLKNLIENGPNNHSGLAATVCRHCGSSSCDKKCWGFHGGNKCLLNKLKTGSDVANDCSDLPNSKKRTRTPSNQRPSKVLKREKDLSEIQALQLCQTPSQYRSLTGLKCPPPVIRRLSSSVKGRWCGQTLRQVLTSEFGLKHERLDQLLAAGLVHINGTQQSLDTILQNGDRISRIVHWHEPPLVTPAKITVTKHSVSQLFEEGSSADSSIYVIDKPATVPIYPAGPFYANSLLSMIEAQEGLQPKSLLPCHRLDRCTSGVLLCTNTSSAASLVQRHLKGKKVKKLYLARVKGKFPTTPAEMIHTNVPDCASLGWNDDVIEISAPISVQFEDSSSDDMLKRFVSPDGKPSISRFRTLSYDQSSDLSIVAACPISGRGHQLRLHLQVIGYPIHNDVQYGGLMENEKKKQLLTMSVDAMLNASAKNLTCLREESVSSEEAESAIKMCLCCSDGRAGVETSYKDYQLLGAGQAIDLHAAQYCIDSGNEHKANFVTDLPHWAGARSNEDLQWLN
;
A
#
# COMPACT_ATOMS: atom_id res chain seq x y z
N MET A 1 -4.17 -11.49 36.40
CA MET A 1 -4.19 -10.56 35.24
C MET A 1 -5.42 -10.85 34.40
N HIS A 2 -6.06 -9.83 33.83
CA HIS A 2 -7.29 -9.97 33.03
C HIS A 2 -7.11 -9.38 31.63
N CYS A 3 -8.05 -9.67 30.72
CA CYS A 3 -8.12 -9.05 29.40
C CYS A 3 -9.56 -8.80 28.98
N ILE A 4 -9.78 -7.63 28.36
CA ILE A 4 -11.02 -7.21 27.71
C ILE A 4 -10.85 -7.20 26.19
N LEU A 5 -11.87 -7.69 25.47
CA LEU A 5 -12.02 -7.61 24.01
C LEU A 5 -13.28 -6.78 23.69
N PHE A 6 -13.17 -5.75 22.86
CA PHE A 6 -14.28 -4.85 22.54
C PHE A 6 -14.20 -4.29 21.12
N TYR A 7 -15.33 -3.86 20.57
CA TYR A 7 -15.40 -3.10 19.32
C TYR A 7 -16.68 -2.27 19.25
N LYS A 8 -16.67 -1.18 18.48
CA LYS A 8 -17.86 -0.44 18.08
C LYS A 8 -17.69 0.12 16.67
N TYR A 9 -18.71 -0.06 15.84
CA TYR A 9 -18.85 0.70 14.60
C TYR A 9 -19.48 2.05 14.94
N HIS A 10 -18.74 3.12 14.70
CA HIS A 10 -19.11 4.50 15.03
C HIS A 10 -18.60 5.43 13.93
N PRO A 11 -19.29 6.51 13.56
CA PRO A 11 -18.73 7.51 12.65
C PRO A 11 -17.53 8.21 13.29
N LEU A 12 -16.37 8.11 12.64
CA LEU A 12 -15.17 8.91 12.95
C LEU A 12 -14.88 9.86 11.77
N THR A 13 -13.62 10.23 11.55
CA THR A 13 -13.18 11.10 10.45
C THR A 13 -12.19 10.42 9.50
N ASP A 14 -12.18 10.86 8.24
CA ASP A 14 -11.15 10.53 7.25
C ASP A 14 -9.87 11.41 7.44
N ASP A 15 -9.92 12.48 8.26
CA ASP A 15 -8.72 13.25 8.61
C ASP A 15 -7.90 12.53 9.68
N LYS A 16 -6.91 11.77 9.19
CA LYS A 16 -5.91 11.10 10.02
C LYS A 16 -5.17 12.02 11.00
N THR A 17 -5.10 13.32 10.75
CA THR A 17 -4.43 14.30 11.63
C THR A 17 -5.26 14.58 12.86
N LEU A 18 -6.55 14.87 12.68
CA LEU A 18 -7.52 15.06 13.76
C LEU A 18 -7.72 13.76 14.55
N LEU A 19 -7.78 12.63 13.84
CA LEU A 19 -7.87 11.29 14.45
C LEU A 19 -6.61 10.90 15.27
N GLU A 20 -5.46 11.52 15.01
CA GLU A 20 -4.24 11.33 15.82
C GLU A 20 -4.40 11.94 17.23
N THR A 21 -5.27 12.92 17.41
CA THR A 21 -5.66 13.47 18.74
C THR A 21 -6.35 12.39 19.57
N TYR A 22 -7.47 11.83 19.08
CA TYR A 22 -8.20 10.76 19.78
C TYR A 22 -7.33 9.50 19.98
N ARG A 23 -6.51 9.12 18.99
CA ARG A 23 -5.53 8.03 19.11
C ARG A 23 -4.52 8.28 20.25
N SER A 24 -4.04 9.52 20.39
CA SER A 24 -3.04 9.87 21.41
C SER A 24 -3.68 10.04 22.79
N ALA A 25 -4.91 10.52 22.89
CA ALA A 25 -5.69 10.49 24.13
C ALA A 25 -5.89 9.04 24.61
N THR A 26 -6.30 8.14 23.71
CA THR A 26 -6.48 6.70 24.02
C THR A 26 -5.16 6.06 24.47
N GLU A 27 -4.03 6.43 23.85
CA GLU A 27 -2.70 5.93 24.21
C GLU A 27 -2.24 6.44 25.58
N ASN A 28 -2.47 7.72 25.88
CA ASN A 28 -2.18 8.30 27.19
C ASN A 28 -3.02 7.65 28.29
N LEU A 29 -4.32 7.44 28.07
CA LEU A 29 -5.21 6.73 29.01
C LEU A 29 -4.70 5.32 29.29
N CYS A 30 -4.43 4.53 28.24
CA CYS A 30 -3.90 3.16 28.40
C CYS A 30 -2.55 3.14 29.12
N ILE A 31 -1.66 4.10 28.86
CA ILE A 31 -0.36 4.21 29.55
C ILE A 31 -0.54 4.58 31.03
N ALA A 32 -1.45 5.50 31.36
CA ALA A 32 -1.72 5.91 32.74
C ALA A 32 -2.39 4.80 33.57
N LEU A 33 -3.23 3.99 32.93
CA LEU A 33 -3.83 2.77 33.50
C LEU A 33 -2.92 1.53 33.36
N ASN A 34 -1.63 1.68 33.04
CA ASN A 34 -0.66 0.57 32.93
C ASN A 34 -1.07 -0.59 31.97
N LEU A 35 -1.97 -0.33 31.02
CA LEU A 35 -2.53 -1.33 30.12
C LEU A 35 -1.62 -1.63 28.94
N LYS A 36 -1.45 -2.92 28.64
CA LYS A 36 -0.83 -3.40 27.39
C LYS A 36 -1.89 -4.00 26.47
N GLY A 37 -1.59 -4.11 25.18
CA GLY A 37 -2.57 -4.56 24.20
C GLY A 37 -2.54 -3.80 22.89
N ARG A 38 -3.65 -3.88 22.15
CA ARG A 38 -3.77 -3.34 20.80
C ARG A 38 -5.14 -2.72 20.59
N ILE A 39 -5.16 -1.50 20.06
CA ILE A 39 -6.38 -0.82 19.63
C ILE A 39 -6.23 -0.39 18.17
N LEU A 40 -7.26 -0.62 17.39
CA LEU A 40 -7.41 -0.17 16.01
C LEU A 40 -8.50 0.90 15.95
N ILE A 41 -8.19 2.03 15.32
CA ILE A 41 -9.09 3.18 15.17
C ILE A 41 -9.28 3.46 13.68
N GLY A 42 -10.52 3.67 13.25
CA GLY A 42 -10.92 3.73 11.84
C GLY A 42 -10.83 5.11 11.17
N LEU A 43 -10.58 5.11 9.86
CA LEU A 43 -10.72 6.25 8.95
C LEU A 43 -12.10 6.19 8.28
N SER A 44 -13.02 7.03 8.74
CA SER A 44 -14.45 6.90 8.44
C SER A 44 -14.82 7.27 7.01
N ASN A 45 -15.00 6.25 6.17
CA ASN A 45 -15.58 6.37 4.82
C ASN A 45 -17.10 6.16 4.93
N ASN A 46 -17.78 7.05 5.65
CA ASN A 46 -19.16 6.92 6.15
C ASN A 46 -19.37 5.78 7.18
N GLY A 47 -18.34 5.41 7.95
CA GLY A 47 -18.49 4.55 9.13
C GLY A 47 -17.36 3.54 9.36
N GLU A 48 -16.40 3.89 10.22
CA GLU A 48 -15.70 2.89 11.04
C GLU A 48 -15.14 3.49 12.35
N GLY A 49 -15.27 2.74 13.44
CA GLY A 49 -15.02 3.20 14.82
C GLY A 49 -13.76 2.62 15.46
N ILE A 50 -13.94 1.75 16.47
CA ILE A 50 -12.86 1.19 17.30
C ILE A 50 -12.93 -0.33 17.40
N ASN A 51 -11.77 -0.99 17.53
CA ASN A 51 -11.63 -2.42 17.81
C ASN A 51 -10.40 -2.63 18.70
N GLY A 52 -10.57 -3.18 19.90
CA GLY A 52 -9.54 -3.22 20.94
C GLY A 52 -9.44 -4.54 21.69
N THR A 53 -8.23 -4.82 22.15
CA THR A 53 -7.94 -5.91 23.09
C THR A 53 -6.86 -5.42 24.05
N LEU A 54 -7.18 -5.32 25.34
CA LEU A 54 -6.30 -4.80 26.39
C LEU A 54 -6.16 -5.79 27.53
N ALA A 55 -5.02 -5.79 28.21
CA ALA A 55 -4.73 -6.61 29.40
C ALA A 55 -3.97 -5.81 30.47
N GLY A 56 -4.22 -6.13 31.74
CA GLY A 56 -3.68 -5.42 32.91
C GLY A 56 -4.19 -6.01 34.24
N ALA A 57 -4.09 -5.22 35.32
CA ALA A 57 -4.81 -5.51 36.56
C ALA A 57 -6.33 -5.35 36.34
N LYS A 58 -7.14 -5.85 37.28
CA LYS A 58 -8.61 -5.73 37.16
C LYS A 58 -9.06 -4.27 37.25
N ASP A 59 -8.65 -3.57 38.30
CA ASP A 59 -9.03 -2.18 38.58
C ASP A 59 -8.63 -1.22 37.45
N ASP A 60 -7.48 -1.46 36.82
CA ASP A 60 -6.98 -0.71 35.66
C ASP A 60 -7.89 -0.90 34.42
N LEU A 61 -8.43 -2.10 34.23
CA LEU A 61 -9.35 -2.43 33.14
C LEU A 61 -10.78 -1.96 33.45
N ASP A 62 -11.22 -2.06 34.70
CA ASP A 62 -12.52 -1.52 35.14
C ASP A 62 -12.57 0.00 34.97
N ALA A 63 -11.51 0.73 35.35
CA ALA A 63 -11.38 2.17 35.11
C ALA A 63 -11.38 2.54 33.62
N TYR A 64 -10.83 1.68 32.75
CA TYR A 64 -10.92 1.85 31.29
C TYR A 64 -12.35 1.57 30.77
N VAL A 65 -13.05 0.59 31.33
CA VAL A 65 -14.44 0.26 31.00
C VAL A 65 -15.37 1.40 31.40
N ASP A 66 -15.29 1.91 32.63
CA ASP A 66 -16.07 3.07 33.09
C ASP A 66 -15.87 4.28 32.16
N CYS A 67 -14.60 4.61 31.88
CA CYS A 67 -14.25 5.70 30.98
C CYS A 67 -14.90 5.56 29.59
N MET A 68 -14.83 4.36 29.01
CA MET A 68 -15.39 4.07 27.69
C MET A 68 -16.92 3.88 27.67
N LEU A 69 -17.57 3.73 28.83
CA LEU A 69 -19.03 3.81 28.98
C LEU A 69 -19.52 5.24 29.24
N GLY A 70 -18.62 6.17 29.56
CA GLY A 70 -18.95 7.54 29.94
C GLY A 70 -19.26 7.72 31.43
N ASN A 71 -18.99 6.71 32.27
CA ASN A 71 -19.11 6.79 33.72
C ASN A 71 -17.95 7.60 34.31
N ASP A 72 -18.19 8.24 35.46
CA ASP A 72 -17.11 8.73 36.32
C ASP A 72 -16.27 7.56 36.85
N CYS A 73 -14.94 7.74 36.87
CA CYS A 73 -14.00 6.69 37.28
C CYS A 73 -14.15 6.35 38.77
N CYS A 74 -14.70 5.18 39.09
CA CYS A 74 -15.00 4.74 40.46
C CYS A 74 -13.76 4.30 41.27
N SER A 75 -12.54 4.48 40.75
CA SER A 75 -11.28 4.16 41.43
C SER A 75 -10.96 5.17 42.55
N ASP A 76 -10.52 4.67 43.71
CA ASP A 76 -9.98 5.50 44.81
C ASP A 76 -8.66 6.20 44.46
N ASP A 77 -7.87 5.64 43.54
CA ASP A 77 -6.61 6.20 43.05
C ASP A 77 -6.84 7.51 42.26
N PRO A 78 -6.28 8.66 42.69
CA PRO A 78 -6.35 9.93 41.96
C PRO A 78 -5.79 9.85 40.54
N HIS A 79 -4.70 9.11 40.31
CA HIS A 79 -4.04 9.04 38.99
C HIS A 79 -4.95 8.38 37.94
N ARG A 80 -5.73 7.37 38.34
CA ARG A 80 -6.74 6.75 37.46
C ARG A 80 -7.88 7.72 37.15
N ARG A 81 -8.36 8.47 38.14
CA ARG A 81 -9.43 9.48 37.94
C ARG A 81 -8.97 10.60 37.01
N ASP A 82 -7.79 11.16 37.24
CA ASP A 82 -7.23 12.25 36.44
C ASP A 82 -6.98 11.81 34.98
N ALA A 83 -6.54 10.57 34.77
CA ALA A 83 -6.38 9.98 33.44
C ALA A 83 -7.71 9.87 32.68
N VAL A 84 -8.77 9.37 33.35
CA VAL A 84 -10.12 9.25 32.77
C VAL A 84 -10.72 10.63 32.49
N ASN A 85 -10.64 11.57 33.43
CA ASN A 85 -11.10 12.95 33.27
C ASN A 85 -10.40 13.64 32.08
N THR A 86 -9.08 13.47 31.96
CA THR A 86 -8.30 14.01 30.84
C THR A 86 -8.72 13.39 29.50
N PHE A 87 -8.97 12.08 29.47
CA PHE A 87 -9.48 11.42 28.26
C PHE A 87 -10.86 11.95 27.86
N HIS A 88 -11.81 12.04 28.80
CA HIS A 88 -13.15 12.56 28.52
C HIS A 88 -13.14 14.00 28.01
N GLN A 89 -12.29 14.87 28.56
CA GLN A 89 -12.15 16.24 28.06
C GLN A 89 -11.69 16.28 26.60
N ILE A 90 -10.63 15.54 26.25
CA ILE A 90 -10.09 15.50 24.89
C ILE A 90 -11.03 14.77 23.93
N SER A 91 -11.71 13.72 24.38
CA SER A 91 -12.70 12.96 23.62
C SER A 91 -13.91 13.83 23.28
N LYS A 92 -14.51 14.51 24.26
CA LYS A 92 -15.63 15.45 24.06
C LYS A 92 -15.24 16.61 23.15
N GLN A 93 -14.05 17.18 23.29
CA GLN A 93 -13.55 18.19 22.34
C GLN A 93 -13.47 17.61 20.91
N PHE A 94 -12.83 16.45 20.73
CA PHE A 94 -12.68 15.80 19.42
C PHE A 94 -14.02 15.48 18.76
N PHE A 95 -15.02 14.98 19.49
CA PHE A 95 -16.34 14.67 18.93
C PHE A 95 -17.18 15.93 18.65
N ASN A 96 -17.04 16.98 19.45
CA ASN A 96 -17.60 18.31 19.13
C ASN A 96 -16.99 18.88 17.84
N GLU A 97 -15.67 18.79 17.65
CA GLU A 97 -14.98 19.18 16.40
C GLU A 97 -15.42 18.36 15.18
N LEU A 98 -15.97 17.16 15.37
CA LEU A 98 -16.54 16.32 14.31
C LEU A 98 -18.04 16.54 14.07
N ASN A 99 -18.73 17.33 14.90
CA ASN A 99 -20.20 17.41 14.94
C ASN A 99 -20.86 16.00 14.97
N ALA A 100 -20.31 15.11 15.81
CA ALA A 100 -20.69 13.71 15.91
C ALA A 100 -20.91 13.33 17.38
N PRO A 101 -21.78 12.33 17.69
CA PRO A 101 -21.92 11.82 19.05
C PRO A 101 -20.60 11.21 19.54
N GLU A 102 -20.34 11.28 20.84
CA GLU A 102 -19.14 10.70 21.45
C GLU A 102 -19.10 9.16 21.26
N LEU A 103 -17.91 8.61 20.96
CA LEU A 103 -17.71 7.16 20.90
C LEU A 103 -17.58 6.60 22.32
N LEU A 104 -18.74 6.35 22.92
CA LEU A 104 -18.93 5.51 24.10
C LEU A 104 -19.43 4.12 23.67
N LEU A 105 -19.19 3.09 24.48
CA LEU A 105 -19.80 1.76 24.35
C LEU A 105 -21.16 1.74 25.06
N ASP A 106 -22.08 0.87 24.60
CA ASP A 106 -23.50 0.96 24.98
C ASP A 106 -23.84 0.11 26.21
N SER A 107 -22.99 -0.86 26.56
CA SER A 107 -23.15 -1.71 27.74
C SER A 107 -21.80 -2.25 28.24
N PRO A 108 -21.64 -2.53 29.56
CA PRO A 108 -20.55 -3.37 30.06
C PRO A 108 -20.40 -4.71 29.32
N ASN A 109 -21.49 -5.25 28.75
CA ASN A 109 -21.49 -6.47 27.94
C ASN A 109 -20.81 -6.33 26.56
N ASP A 110 -20.48 -5.11 26.12
CA ASP A 110 -19.68 -4.92 24.92
C ASP A 110 -18.20 -5.24 25.14
N PHE A 111 -17.77 -5.32 26.40
CA PHE A 111 -16.49 -5.89 26.81
C PHE A 111 -16.65 -7.38 27.09
N LYS A 112 -15.83 -8.20 26.42
CA LYS A 112 -15.76 -9.65 26.59
C LYS A 112 -14.54 -9.95 27.44
N TRP A 113 -14.73 -10.63 28.57
CA TRP A 113 -13.76 -10.71 29.67
C TRP A 113 -13.06 -12.08 29.72
N SER A 114 -11.79 -12.10 30.11
CA SER A 114 -11.01 -13.34 30.25
C SER A 114 -9.89 -13.20 31.28
N SER A 115 -9.54 -14.32 31.91
CA SER A 115 -8.56 -14.44 33.00
C SER A 115 -7.81 -15.78 32.90
N ASN A 116 -6.61 -15.88 33.47
CA ASN A 116 -6.01 -17.20 33.72
C ASN A 116 -6.84 -17.94 34.77
N SER A 117 -7.17 -19.20 34.52
CA SER A 117 -7.21 -20.21 35.58
C SER A 117 -5.76 -20.67 35.85
N PRO A 118 -5.31 -20.85 37.10
CA PRO A 118 -3.90 -21.09 37.42
C PRO A 118 -3.32 -22.43 36.94
N ASP A 119 -4.14 -23.42 36.56
CA ASP A 119 -3.68 -24.79 36.23
C ASP A 119 -2.96 -24.94 34.87
N ALA A 120 -3.06 -23.96 33.95
CA ALA A 120 -2.63 -24.13 32.56
C ALA A 120 -1.09 -24.12 32.32
N ALA A 121 -0.28 -23.75 33.32
CA ALA A 121 1.13 -23.38 33.11
C ALA A 121 2.18 -24.48 33.38
N LEU A 122 1.86 -25.55 34.13
CA LEU A 122 2.88 -26.47 34.69
C LEU A 122 2.49 -27.96 34.69
N LYS A 123 2.18 -28.54 33.52
CA LYS A 123 2.04 -30.01 33.35
C LYS A 123 2.61 -30.54 32.02
N GLU A 124 3.90 -30.38 31.78
CA GLU A 124 4.67 -31.32 30.93
C GLU A 124 6.16 -31.30 31.29
N SER A 125 6.86 -32.44 31.08
CA SER A 125 8.25 -32.72 31.51
C SER A 125 8.56 -32.44 32.98
N GLY A 126 8.58 -33.49 33.81
CA GLY A 126 9.28 -33.45 35.09
C GLY A 126 10.64 -34.14 34.95
N ASP A 127 11.73 -33.45 35.29
CA ASP A 127 12.93 -34.10 35.81
C ASP A 127 13.82 -33.13 36.61
N ASN A 128 14.56 -33.68 37.59
CA ASN A 128 15.60 -33.05 38.42
C ASN A 128 15.45 -31.57 38.86
N LYS A 129 14.86 -31.37 40.06
CA LYS A 129 15.12 -30.18 40.88
C LYS A 129 16.55 -30.23 41.45
N ASN A 130 17.40 -29.25 41.11
CA ASN A 130 18.38 -28.67 42.05
C ASN A 130 19.12 -27.46 41.46
N ASN A 131 18.62 -26.25 41.74
CA ASN A 131 19.48 -25.17 42.25
C ASN A 131 18.65 -24.02 42.82
N ASN A 132 19.05 -23.51 43.99
CA ASN A 132 18.49 -22.28 44.53
C ASN A 132 19.26 -21.09 43.93
N ASN A 133 18.56 -20.18 43.26
CA ASN A 133 18.99 -18.78 43.21
C ASN A 133 17.77 -17.89 43.00
N SER A 134 17.54 -16.96 43.92
CA SER A 134 16.45 -16.00 43.87
C SER A 134 16.76 -14.82 42.95
N ASN A 135 15.73 -14.01 42.66
CA ASN A 135 15.75 -12.76 41.88
C ASN A 135 15.61 -12.94 40.35
N ASN A 136 14.36 -13.07 39.89
CA ASN A 136 13.93 -12.76 38.52
C ASN A 136 12.40 -12.54 38.52
N ASP A 137 11.97 -11.32 38.87
CA ASP A 137 10.55 -10.99 38.96
C ASP A 137 9.91 -10.66 37.60
N GLY A 138 8.82 -11.36 37.27
CA GLY A 138 7.61 -10.70 36.71
C GLY A 138 7.42 -10.54 35.18
N ASP A 139 8.35 -10.91 34.29
CA ASP A 139 8.18 -10.60 32.84
C ASP A 139 7.50 -11.73 32.01
N ASP A 140 7.41 -12.96 32.52
CA ASP A 140 7.08 -14.13 31.69
C ASP A 140 5.57 -14.40 31.46
N ASP A 141 4.70 -13.77 32.26
CA ASP A 141 3.24 -13.98 32.29
C ASP A 141 2.45 -13.07 31.31
N GLN A 142 3.16 -12.20 30.58
CA GLN A 142 2.55 -11.00 29.99
C GLN A 142 2.00 -11.24 28.57
N TRP A 143 0.67 -11.23 28.40
CA TRP A 143 -0.02 -11.60 27.16
C TRP A 143 0.25 -10.68 25.95
N PHE A 144 0.63 -9.42 26.21
CA PHE A 144 1.06 -8.46 25.20
C PHE A 144 2.40 -7.83 25.59
N PRO A 145 3.41 -7.79 24.71
CA PRO A 145 4.72 -7.21 25.02
C PRO A 145 4.68 -5.66 25.06
N ASP A 146 3.93 -5.03 24.15
CA ASP A 146 3.76 -3.58 24.04
C ASP A 146 2.28 -3.15 24.01
N LEU A 147 2.04 -1.87 24.31
CA LEU A 147 0.79 -1.19 23.95
C LEU A 147 0.91 -0.70 22.50
N ASN A 148 -0.15 -0.88 21.71
CA ASN A 148 -0.03 -0.78 20.26
C ASN A 148 -1.28 -0.20 19.57
N ILE A 149 -1.50 1.11 19.72
CA ILE A 149 -2.67 1.81 19.14
C ILE A 149 -2.37 2.31 17.72
N LYS A 150 -3.22 1.94 16.75
CA LYS A 150 -3.02 2.25 15.32
C LYS A 150 -4.27 2.76 14.62
N ILE A 151 -4.14 3.89 13.94
CA ILE A 151 -5.12 4.34 12.92
C ILE A 151 -4.97 3.47 11.66
N VAL A 152 -6.07 2.81 11.26
CA VAL A 152 -6.19 1.89 10.11
C VAL A 152 -7.16 2.42 9.05
N LYS A 153 -7.45 1.62 8.01
CA LYS A 153 -8.46 1.88 6.95
C LYS A 153 -9.73 1.02 7.11
N GLU A 154 -9.64 0.04 8.01
CA GLU A 154 -10.69 -0.90 8.36
C GLU A 154 -10.32 -1.50 9.73
N ILE A 155 -11.15 -1.31 10.77
CA ILE A 155 -10.97 -1.90 12.11
C ILE A 155 -10.99 -3.44 12.09
N ILE A 156 -11.56 -4.03 11.04
CA ILE A 156 -11.35 -5.42 10.62
C ILE A 156 -11.08 -5.46 9.12
N SER A 157 -9.89 -5.90 8.70
CA SER A 157 -9.47 -5.76 7.30
C SER A 157 -10.17 -6.76 6.36
N THR A 158 -10.86 -6.21 5.37
CA THR A 158 -11.56 -6.94 4.30
C THR A 158 -10.90 -6.76 2.93
N GLY A 159 -9.71 -6.15 2.92
CA GLY A 159 -8.99 -5.80 1.69
C GLY A 159 -9.59 -4.59 0.95
N GLY A 160 -10.52 -3.86 1.58
CA GLY A 160 -11.33 -2.83 0.93
C GLY A 160 -12.47 -3.39 0.06
N VAL A 161 -12.82 -4.67 0.19
CA VAL A 161 -13.97 -5.26 -0.51
C VAL A 161 -15.28 -4.88 0.20
N LEU A 162 -15.25 -4.80 1.53
CA LEU A 162 -16.38 -4.43 2.38
C LEU A 162 -16.15 -3.07 3.08
N SER A 163 -15.34 -2.16 2.49
CA SER A 163 -15.08 -0.85 3.12
C SER A 163 -16.32 0.04 3.17
N ASN A 164 -17.22 -0.10 2.21
CA ASN A 164 -18.37 0.79 2.00
C ASN A 164 -19.70 0.16 2.43
N ILE A 165 -19.67 -0.96 3.15
CA ILE A 165 -20.89 -1.67 3.55
C ILE A 165 -21.44 -1.09 4.86
N SER A 166 -22.72 -0.73 4.88
CA SER A 166 -23.37 -0.25 6.11
C SER A 166 -23.58 -1.42 7.07
N THR A 167 -23.23 -1.21 8.34
CA THR A 167 -23.54 -2.17 9.42
C THR A 167 -24.88 -1.87 10.09
N THR A 168 -25.59 -0.80 9.72
CA THR A 168 -26.92 -0.50 10.29
C THR A 168 -27.93 -1.65 10.08
N GLU A 169 -27.81 -2.36 8.95
CA GLU A 169 -28.63 -3.50 8.57
C GLU A 169 -28.37 -4.77 9.40
N THR A 170 -27.32 -4.85 10.23
CA THR A 170 -27.02 -6.05 11.05
C THR A 170 -27.88 -6.14 12.30
N SER A 171 -28.41 -5.00 12.76
CA SER A 171 -29.28 -4.84 13.95
C SER A 171 -30.43 -5.85 14.03
N VAL A 172 -30.99 -6.25 12.89
CA VAL A 172 -32.12 -7.20 12.74
C VAL A 172 -31.63 -8.66 12.62
N GLY A 173 -30.44 -9.00 13.12
CA GLY A 173 -29.81 -10.31 12.93
C GLY A 173 -29.21 -10.94 14.18
N TYR A 174 -29.23 -10.28 15.33
CA TYR A 174 -28.62 -10.81 16.55
C TYR A 174 -29.41 -11.97 17.16
N LEU A 175 -28.69 -13.04 17.52
CA LEU A 175 -29.13 -14.03 18.53
C LEU A 175 -28.25 -13.85 19.78
N THR A 176 -28.86 -13.78 20.96
CA THR A 176 -28.16 -13.89 22.23
C THR A 176 -27.50 -15.26 22.38
N PRO A 177 -26.53 -15.46 23.30
CA PRO A 177 -25.92 -16.76 23.48
C PRO A 177 -26.91 -17.88 23.85
N ARG A 178 -28.02 -17.56 24.55
CA ARG A 178 -29.08 -18.51 24.87
C ARG A 178 -29.90 -18.93 23.66
N GLU A 179 -30.37 -17.98 22.87
CA GLU A 179 -31.08 -18.26 21.61
C GLU A 179 -30.18 -19.04 20.65
N TRP A 180 -28.88 -18.71 20.63
CA TRP A 180 -27.86 -19.46 19.88
C TRP A 180 -27.64 -20.89 20.42
N HIS A 181 -27.61 -21.11 21.75
CA HIS A 181 -27.50 -22.47 22.31
C HIS A 181 -28.61 -23.36 21.76
N GLU A 182 -29.88 -22.98 21.97
CA GLU A 182 -31.02 -23.81 21.57
C GLU A 182 -31.11 -23.97 20.05
N GLU A 183 -30.72 -22.94 19.27
CA GLU A 183 -30.64 -23.05 17.81
C GLU A 183 -29.59 -24.08 17.35
N ILE A 184 -28.35 -24.01 17.88
CA ILE A 184 -27.30 -24.97 17.50
C ILE A 184 -27.65 -26.38 17.97
N LYS A 185 -28.18 -26.53 19.19
CA LYS A 185 -28.65 -27.80 19.73
C LYS A 185 -29.74 -28.42 18.85
N SER A 186 -30.76 -27.63 18.49
CA SER A 186 -31.83 -28.09 17.59
C SER A 186 -31.31 -28.43 16.18
N LEU A 187 -30.28 -27.72 15.68
CA LEU A 187 -29.63 -28.04 14.42
C LEU A 187 -28.82 -29.35 14.47
N VAL A 188 -28.15 -29.63 15.60
CA VAL A 188 -27.46 -30.90 15.87
C VAL A 188 -28.46 -32.05 15.91
N GLU A 189 -29.52 -31.93 16.73
CA GLU A 189 -30.59 -32.92 16.87
C GLU A 189 -31.23 -33.24 15.50
N LYS A 190 -31.58 -32.21 14.72
CA LYS A 190 -32.18 -32.37 13.37
C LYS A 190 -31.25 -33.05 12.36
N LYS A 191 -29.93 -32.86 12.44
CA LYS A 191 -28.99 -33.55 11.55
C LYS A 191 -28.71 -34.98 12.00
N GLN A 192 -28.57 -35.23 13.30
CA GLN A 192 -28.40 -36.59 13.84
C GLN A 192 -29.62 -37.47 13.55
N ALA A 193 -30.83 -36.96 13.77
CA ALA A 193 -32.07 -37.68 13.43
C ALA A 193 -32.25 -37.95 11.92
N LYS A 194 -31.48 -37.28 11.05
CA LYS A 194 -31.45 -37.52 9.60
C LYS A 194 -30.31 -38.45 9.15
N SER A 195 -29.15 -38.46 9.81
CA SER A 195 -28.06 -39.38 9.43
C SER A 195 -28.43 -40.86 9.60
N ASP A 196 -29.38 -41.17 10.48
CA ASP A 196 -29.87 -42.53 10.72
C ASP A 196 -30.97 -42.96 9.71
N ALA A 197 -31.44 -42.05 8.86
CA ALA A 197 -32.48 -42.30 7.85
C ALA A 197 -31.93 -42.06 6.43
N SER A 198 -31.72 -43.12 5.65
CA SER A 198 -31.04 -43.06 4.35
C SER A 198 -31.84 -42.28 3.29
N GLY A 199 -31.58 -40.97 3.21
CA GLY A 199 -32.20 -40.01 2.28
C GLY A 199 -31.24 -38.87 1.92
N ASP A 200 -31.63 -38.05 0.93
CA ASP A 200 -30.74 -37.10 0.25
C ASP A 200 -30.33 -35.86 1.09
N ASP A 201 -29.13 -35.33 0.85
CA ASP A 201 -28.37 -34.50 1.82
C ASP A 201 -28.81 -33.01 1.92
N ASP A 202 -29.67 -32.53 1.01
CA ASP A 202 -29.95 -31.09 0.86
C ASP A 202 -31.17 -30.57 1.67
N ASP A 203 -31.95 -31.43 2.33
CA ASP A 203 -33.17 -31.05 3.07
C ASP A 203 -32.90 -30.55 4.51
N VAL A 204 -31.81 -29.83 4.74
CA VAL A 204 -31.62 -29.03 5.97
C VAL A 204 -31.63 -27.55 5.60
N ASP A 205 -32.58 -26.83 6.18
CA ASP A 205 -32.92 -25.46 5.80
C ASP A 205 -32.09 -24.38 6.52
N THR A 206 -31.13 -24.79 7.36
CA THR A 206 -30.27 -23.89 8.13
C THR A 206 -28.80 -24.25 7.93
N VAL A 207 -27.99 -23.26 7.55
CA VAL A 207 -26.55 -23.40 7.30
C VAL A 207 -25.78 -22.60 8.35
N LEU A 208 -24.93 -23.30 9.08
CA LEU A 208 -24.03 -22.76 10.11
C LEU A 208 -22.67 -22.48 9.49
N ILE A 209 -22.13 -21.26 9.63
CA ILE A 209 -20.90 -20.83 8.95
C ILE A 209 -19.94 -20.18 9.96
N ASP A 210 -18.72 -20.69 10.00
CA ASP A 210 -17.61 -20.09 10.71
C ASP A 210 -17.01 -18.93 9.91
N VAL A 211 -17.16 -17.69 10.38
CA VAL A 211 -16.64 -16.49 9.70
C VAL A 211 -15.16 -16.26 10.05
N ARG A 212 -14.50 -17.20 10.74
CA ARG A 212 -13.08 -17.12 11.10
C ARG A 212 -12.16 -17.57 9.97
N ASN A 213 -10.86 -17.41 10.17
CA ASN A 213 -9.87 -17.98 9.27
C ASN A 213 -9.68 -19.47 9.60
N HIS A 214 -9.31 -20.30 8.63
CA HIS A 214 -9.21 -21.76 8.72
C HIS A 214 -8.49 -22.27 10.00
N LYS A 215 -7.34 -21.68 10.36
CA LYS A 215 -6.59 -22.04 11.58
C LYS A 215 -7.37 -21.88 12.90
N GLU A 216 -8.36 -21.00 12.93
CA GLU A 216 -9.22 -20.78 14.10
C GLU A 216 -10.33 -21.83 14.16
N CYS A 217 -10.83 -22.24 13.00
CA CYS A 217 -11.82 -23.31 12.82
C CYS A 217 -11.21 -24.68 13.19
N GLN A 218 -9.93 -24.88 12.84
CA GLN A 218 -9.20 -26.13 13.08
C GLN A 218 -9.13 -26.54 14.56
N ILE A 219 -9.11 -25.61 15.53
CA ILE A 219 -8.88 -25.95 16.95
C ILE A 219 -10.16 -26.00 17.81
N GLY A 220 -11.29 -25.55 17.26
CA GLY A 220 -12.59 -25.63 17.93
C GLY A 220 -13.66 -24.91 17.14
N ALA A 221 -14.90 -25.38 17.19
CA ALA A 221 -16.04 -24.89 16.42
C ALA A 221 -17.37 -25.17 17.12
N PHE A 222 -18.44 -24.45 16.74
CA PHE A 222 -19.80 -24.91 17.05
C PHE A 222 -20.11 -26.15 16.21
N ALA A 223 -20.69 -27.19 16.83
CA ALA A 223 -21.11 -28.43 16.17
C ALA A 223 -20.14 -28.93 15.06
N PRO A 224 -18.92 -29.41 15.42
CA PRO A 224 -17.93 -29.87 14.45
C PRO A 224 -18.50 -30.93 13.49
N GLY A 225 -18.28 -30.74 12.18
CA GLY A 225 -18.88 -31.56 11.12
C GLY A 225 -20.24 -31.05 10.60
N ILE A 226 -20.92 -30.17 11.35
CA ILE A 226 -22.13 -29.46 10.89
C ILE A 226 -21.79 -28.02 10.48
N SER A 227 -20.91 -27.34 11.22
CA SER A 227 -20.45 -25.99 10.84
C SER A 227 -19.57 -26.02 9.59
N VAL A 228 -19.88 -25.12 8.65
CA VAL A 228 -19.12 -24.89 7.43
C VAL A 228 -17.90 -24.02 7.73
N ASP A 229 -16.72 -24.54 7.40
CA ASP A 229 -15.46 -23.79 7.36
C ASP A 229 -15.20 -23.27 5.93
N PRO A 230 -15.23 -21.94 5.68
CA PRO A 230 -14.91 -21.33 4.38
C PRO A 230 -13.46 -21.51 3.90
N LYS A 231 -12.59 -22.10 4.73
CA LYS A 231 -11.14 -22.30 4.51
C LYS A 231 -10.37 -21.02 4.17
N THR A 232 -10.86 -19.87 4.62
CA THR A 232 -10.20 -18.57 4.37
C THR A 232 -8.91 -18.44 5.19
N LYS A 233 -7.86 -17.89 4.59
CA LYS A 233 -6.61 -17.50 5.29
C LYS A 233 -6.67 -16.09 5.84
N THR A 234 -7.43 -15.22 5.18
CA THR A 234 -7.77 -13.88 5.66
C THR A 234 -9.24 -13.59 5.41
N PHE A 235 -9.90 -12.86 6.32
CA PHE A 235 -11.30 -12.46 6.19
C PHE A 235 -11.61 -11.69 4.88
N ALA A 236 -10.61 -11.02 4.30
CA ALA A 236 -10.69 -10.43 2.95
C ALA A 236 -11.00 -11.43 1.80
N GLN A 237 -10.92 -12.74 2.05
CA GLN A 237 -11.31 -13.79 1.11
C GLN A 237 -12.77 -14.25 1.27
N PHE A 238 -13.38 -14.03 2.44
CA PHE A 238 -14.77 -14.41 2.72
C PHE A 238 -15.77 -13.82 1.70
N PRO A 239 -15.64 -12.56 1.22
CA PRO A 239 -16.52 -12.03 0.18
C PRO A 239 -16.47 -12.79 -1.15
N LYS A 240 -15.35 -13.44 -1.49
CA LYS A 240 -15.29 -14.33 -2.66
C LYS A 240 -16.00 -15.64 -2.35
N TRP A 241 -15.72 -16.26 -1.20
CA TRP A 241 -16.35 -17.52 -0.81
C TRP A 241 -17.89 -17.43 -0.81
N VAL A 242 -18.47 -16.34 -0.28
CA VAL A 242 -19.93 -16.11 -0.33
C VAL A 242 -20.43 -16.08 -1.77
N LYS A 243 -19.78 -15.34 -2.68
CA LYS A 243 -20.18 -15.28 -4.10
C LYS A 243 -20.09 -16.64 -4.79
N ASP A 244 -19.03 -17.39 -4.52
CA ASP A 244 -18.80 -18.74 -5.07
C ASP A 244 -19.86 -19.76 -4.58
N ASN A 245 -20.65 -19.44 -3.55
CA ASN A 245 -21.65 -20.32 -2.93
C ASN A 245 -23.09 -19.73 -2.95
N ALA A 246 -23.29 -18.56 -3.56
CA ALA A 246 -24.54 -17.79 -3.47
C ALA A 246 -25.74 -18.39 -4.24
N GLY A 247 -25.50 -19.32 -5.18
CA GLY A 247 -26.56 -19.98 -5.97
C GLY A 247 -27.29 -19.11 -6.98
N ASN A 248 -26.69 -17.97 -7.33
CA ASN A 248 -27.26 -16.99 -8.23
C ASN A 248 -26.66 -17.15 -9.63
N ASP A 249 -27.40 -17.78 -10.54
CA ASP A 249 -27.35 -17.47 -11.98
C ASP A 249 -27.99 -16.08 -12.23
N VAL A 250 -27.47 -15.06 -11.53
CA VAL A 250 -27.79 -13.66 -11.81
C VAL A 250 -27.06 -13.29 -13.09
N GLU A 251 -27.81 -12.83 -14.08
CA GLU A 251 -27.33 -12.51 -15.42
C GLU A 251 -26.02 -11.71 -15.39
N ALA A 252 -25.01 -12.23 -16.09
CA ALA A 252 -23.73 -11.56 -16.19
C ALA A 252 -23.85 -10.29 -17.03
N THR A 253 -24.10 -9.15 -16.38
CA THR A 253 -23.87 -7.82 -16.96
C THR A 253 -22.46 -7.81 -17.58
N PRO A 254 -22.32 -7.59 -18.90
CA PRO A 254 -21.32 -8.31 -19.68
C PRO A 254 -19.87 -7.90 -19.38
N ALA A 255 -19.17 -8.77 -18.66
CA ALA A 255 -17.71 -8.82 -18.63
C ALA A 255 -17.23 -9.79 -19.72
N ASN A 256 -17.14 -9.32 -20.96
CA ASN A 256 -16.76 -10.13 -22.12
C ASN A 256 -15.27 -10.51 -22.10
N ASP A 257 -14.91 -11.54 -21.34
CA ASP A 257 -13.69 -12.34 -21.56
C ASP A 257 -13.98 -13.39 -22.67
N ALA A 258 -13.68 -13.04 -23.92
CA ALA A 258 -13.67 -13.94 -25.07
C ALA A 258 -12.31 -13.84 -25.78
N ASN A 259 -11.71 -14.91 -26.33
CA ASN A 259 -12.17 -16.29 -26.51
C ASN A 259 -11.00 -17.27 -26.27
N ALA A 260 -11.29 -18.51 -25.87
CA ALA A 260 -10.29 -19.58 -25.75
C ALA A 260 -10.83 -20.92 -26.25
N ASN A 261 -10.31 -21.36 -27.40
CA ASN A 261 -10.62 -22.60 -28.14
C ASN A 261 -9.49 -22.73 -29.19
N ILE A 262 -8.86 -23.84 -29.57
CA ILE A 262 -9.07 -25.32 -29.56
C ILE A 262 -7.65 -25.96 -29.38
N SER A 263 -7.32 -27.17 -28.88
CA SER A 263 -7.98 -28.49 -28.71
C SER A 263 -7.37 -29.31 -27.53
N SER A 264 -7.91 -30.53 -27.30
CA SER A 264 -7.32 -31.83 -26.87
C SER A 264 -5.91 -31.92 -26.20
N SER A 265 -5.67 -32.82 -25.23
CA SER A 265 -6.23 -34.19 -25.12
C SER A 265 -6.26 -34.80 -23.69
N SER A 266 -7.00 -35.91 -23.58
CA SER A 266 -7.02 -36.96 -22.52
C SER A 266 -7.33 -36.61 -21.05
N ALA A 267 -8.60 -36.90 -20.67
CA ALA A 267 -9.10 -37.56 -19.45
C ALA A 267 -8.67 -37.11 -18.02
N ALA A 268 -9.52 -37.18 -16.99
CA ALA A 268 -10.89 -37.70 -16.91
C ALA A 268 -11.84 -36.69 -16.22
N ALA A 269 -13.12 -36.70 -16.61
CA ALA A 269 -14.12 -35.82 -16.01
C ALA A 269 -14.86 -36.53 -14.86
N ALA A 270 -14.84 -35.93 -13.68
CA ALA A 270 -15.82 -36.18 -12.62
C ALA A 270 -16.81 -35.01 -12.60
N ALA A 271 -18.11 -35.30 -12.59
CA ALA A 271 -19.14 -34.27 -12.58
C ALA A 271 -19.21 -33.56 -11.22
N ALA A 272 -19.33 -32.24 -11.22
CA ALA A 272 -19.66 -31.45 -10.04
C ALA A 272 -21.18 -31.20 -10.01
N PRO A 273 -21.88 -31.48 -8.90
CA PRO A 273 -23.33 -31.27 -8.82
C PRO A 273 -23.67 -29.79 -8.67
N SER A 274 -24.81 -29.39 -9.25
CA SER A 274 -25.38 -28.05 -9.12
C SER A 274 -26.35 -27.99 -7.94
N SER A 275 -25.84 -27.88 -6.71
CA SER A 275 -26.61 -27.35 -5.59
C SER A 275 -25.86 -26.22 -4.89
N SER A 276 -26.62 -25.25 -4.36
CA SER A 276 -26.08 -23.96 -3.95
C SER A 276 -26.20 -23.76 -2.45
N LEU A 277 -25.05 -23.87 -1.77
CA LEU A 277 -24.96 -23.94 -0.31
C LEU A 277 -25.70 -22.81 0.45
N LEU A 278 -25.82 -21.59 -0.10
CA LEU A 278 -26.43 -20.46 0.59
C LEU A 278 -27.85 -20.10 0.12
N ASN A 279 -28.27 -20.50 -1.08
CA ASN A 279 -29.51 -20.01 -1.68
C ASN A 279 -30.75 -20.68 -1.07
N ASN A 280 -31.79 -19.89 -0.77
CA ASN A 280 -33.02 -20.30 -0.12
C ASN A 280 -32.87 -20.99 1.25
N LYS A 281 -31.69 -20.92 1.88
CA LYS A 281 -31.43 -21.38 3.26
C LYS A 281 -31.56 -20.23 4.26
N ARG A 282 -31.75 -20.56 5.54
CA ARG A 282 -31.49 -19.68 6.69
C ARG A 282 -30.01 -19.79 7.08
N ILE A 283 -29.38 -18.68 7.44
CA ILE A 283 -27.91 -18.62 7.59
C ILE A 283 -27.54 -18.15 8.99
N LEU A 284 -26.68 -18.91 9.69
CA LEU A 284 -26.17 -18.60 11.01
C LEU A 284 -24.66 -18.34 10.94
N LEU A 285 -24.22 -17.15 11.34
CA LEU A 285 -22.82 -16.72 11.29
C LEU A 285 -22.21 -16.56 12.69
N TYR A 286 -20.96 -17.01 12.89
CA TYR A 286 -20.24 -16.73 14.14
C TYR A 286 -18.74 -16.45 13.94
N CYS A 287 -18.12 -15.81 14.94
CA CYS A 287 -16.68 -15.65 15.07
C CYS A 287 -16.28 -15.38 16.53
N THR A 288 -14.97 -15.29 16.81
CA THR A 288 -14.39 -15.08 18.16
C THR A 288 -15.14 -14.08 19.05
N GLY A 289 -15.42 -12.87 18.54
CA GLY A 289 -15.98 -11.77 19.34
C GLY A 289 -16.90 -10.81 18.57
N GLY A 290 -17.76 -11.32 17.67
CA GLY A 290 -18.75 -10.52 16.92
C GLY A 290 -18.22 -9.82 15.66
N ILE A 291 -17.19 -8.96 15.75
CA ILE A 291 -16.83 -7.94 14.73
C ILE A 291 -16.79 -8.39 13.25
N ARG A 292 -16.36 -9.62 12.94
CA ARG A 292 -16.37 -10.13 11.54
C ARG A 292 -17.79 -10.40 11.03
N CYS A 293 -18.66 -10.85 11.92
CA CYS A 293 -20.05 -11.16 11.62
C CYS A 293 -20.88 -9.91 11.29
N GLU A 294 -20.45 -8.71 11.70
CA GLU A 294 -21.10 -7.46 11.28
C GLU A 294 -21.00 -7.28 9.76
N LYS A 295 -19.76 -7.13 9.26
CA LYS A 295 -19.52 -6.96 7.81
C LYS A 295 -19.94 -8.20 7.01
N ALA A 296 -19.85 -9.40 7.58
CA ALA A 296 -20.31 -10.62 6.91
C ALA A 296 -21.84 -10.69 6.78
N SER A 297 -22.61 -10.44 7.86
CA SER A 297 -24.08 -10.47 7.80
C SER A 297 -24.63 -9.48 6.77
N ALA A 298 -24.12 -8.23 6.78
CA ALA A 298 -24.50 -7.23 5.78
C ALA A 298 -24.14 -7.67 4.35
N PHE A 299 -22.96 -8.29 4.14
CA PHE A 299 -22.54 -8.72 2.80
C PHE A 299 -23.33 -9.93 2.28
N VAL A 300 -23.64 -10.90 3.14
CA VAL A 300 -24.47 -12.05 2.74
C VAL A 300 -25.90 -11.56 2.43
N ARG A 301 -26.45 -10.61 3.19
CA ARG A 301 -27.77 -9.99 2.90
C ARG A 301 -27.80 -9.35 1.50
N GLN A 302 -26.71 -8.69 1.08
CA GLN A 302 -26.61 -8.06 -0.25
C GLN A 302 -26.32 -9.04 -1.40
N MET A 303 -25.65 -10.17 -1.15
CA MET A 303 -25.25 -11.12 -2.21
C MET A 303 -26.19 -12.33 -2.36
N VAL A 304 -26.97 -12.64 -1.33
CA VAL A 304 -27.90 -13.78 -1.28
C VAL A 304 -29.31 -13.25 -0.91
N PRO A 305 -29.98 -12.47 -1.79
CA PRO A 305 -31.26 -11.85 -1.46
C PRO A 305 -32.38 -12.88 -1.21
N GLN A 306 -32.32 -14.04 -1.86
CA GLN A 306 -33.22 -15.18 -1.63
C GLN A 306 -32.69 -16.02 -0.45
N ASN A 307 -32.80 -15.52 0.78
CA ASN A 307 -32.45 -16.24 2.01
C ASN A 307 -33.62 -16.23 3.01
N LYS A 308 -33.66 -17.22 3.90
CA LYS A 308 -34.70 -17.36 4.95
C LYS A 308 -34.29 -16.71 6.29
N GLY A 309 -33.55 -15.61 6.20
CA GLY A 309 -32.99 -14.86 7.32
C GLY A 309 -31.50 -15.17 7.56
N ILE A 310 -30.75 -14.11 7.88
CA ILE A 310 -29.31 -14.16 8.18
C ILE A 310 -29.12 -13.66 9.61
N PHE A 311 -28.67 -14.56 10.49
CA PHE A 311 -28.51 -14.32 11.92
C PHE A 311 -27.04 -14.51 12.35
N HIS A 312 -26.64 -13.89 13.46
CA HIS A 312 -25.29 -14.06 14.01
C HIS A 312 -25.23 -14.02 15.54
N LEU A 313 -24.24 -14.72 16.11
CA LEU A 313 -24.02 -14.79 17.56
C LEU A 313 -23.59 -13.43 18.13
N LYS A 314 -24.47 -12.79 18.91
CA LYS A 314 -24.20 -11.52 19.60
C LYS A 314 -23.06 -11.69 20.59
N GLY A 315 -22.03 -10.85 20.43
CA GLY A 315 -20.80 -10.93 21.23
C GLY A 315 -19.80 -12.02 20.81
N GLY A 316 -20.16 -12.93 19.90
CA GLY A 316 -19.30 -14.00 19.40
C GLY A 316 -19.06 -15.17 20.38
N ILE A 317 -18.20 -16.11 19.96
CA ILE A 317 -17.84 -17.32 20.73
C ILE A 317 -17.46 -16.96 22.18
N HIS A 318 -16.69 -15.89 22.37
CA HIS A 318 -16.24 -15.45 23.69
C HIS A 318 -17.40 -15.19 24.64
N LYS A 319 -18.42 -14.43 24.22
CA LYS A 319 -19.59 -14.13 25.07
C LYS A 319 -20.47 -15.35 25.31
N TYR A 320 -20.45 -16.34 24.41
CA TYR A 320 -21.10 -17.62 24.60
C TYR A 320 -20.38 -18.48 25.66
N LEU A 321 -19.05 -18.54 25.65
CA LEU A 321 -18.27 -19.28 26.65
C LEU A 321 -18.36 -18.65 28.04
N GLU A 322 -18.47 -17.31 28.14
CA GLU A 322 -18.80 -16.62 29.42
C GLU A 322 -20.14 -17.11 30.01
N GLU A 323 -21.15 -17.40 29.17
CA GLU A 323 -22.47 -17.80 29.64
C GLU A 323 -22.60 -19.31 29.88
N PHE A 324 -22.00 -20.17 29.06
CA PHE A 324 -22.22 -21.63 29.09
C PHE A 324 -21.07 -22.47 29.67
N GLY A 325 -19.86 -21.93 29.82
CA GLY A 325 -18.71 -22.71 30.30
C GLY A 325 -18.40 -23.92 29.40
N SER A 326 -17.94 -25.03 30.00
CA SER A 326 -17.54 -26.25 29.27
C SER A 326 -18.62 -27.33 29.17
N GLU A 327 -19.39 -27.55 30.23
CA GLU A 327 -20.26 -28.75 30.36
C GLU A 327 -21.58 -28.61 29.57
N GLU A 328 -22.09 -27.39 29.39
CA GLU A 328 -23.29 -27.08 28.61
C GLU A 328 -22.96 -26.37 27.28
N SER A 329 -21.79 -26.65 26.68
CA SER A 329 -21.32 -25.94 25.48
C SER A 329 -21.57 -26.69 24.17
N GLN A 330 -22.28 -26.04 23.24
CA GLN A 330 -22.35 -26.45 21.82
C GLN A 330 -21.08 -26.06 21.02
N PHE A 331 -20.17 -25.27 21.62
CA PHE A 331 -18.83 -25.00 21.09
C PHE A 331 -17.84 -26.02 21.65
N VAL A 332 -17.17 -26.74 20.76
CA VAL A 332 -16.27 -27.85 21.07
C VAL A 332 -14.83 -27.45 20.74
N GLY A 333 -13.85 -27.86 21.55
CA GLY A 333 -12.45 -27.47 21.40
C GLY A 333 -12.13 -26.08 21.96
N LYS A 334 -11.15 -25.39 21.36
CA LYS A 334 -10.57 -24.14 21.87
C LYS A 334 -10.91 -22.93 20.99
N ASN A 335 -11.12 -21.78 21.60
CA ASN A 335 -11.42 -20.51 20.90
C ASN A 335 -10.14 -19.72 20.63
N PHE A 336 -9.71 -19.63 19.37
CA PHE A 336 -8.48 -18.90 18.99
C PHE A 336 -8.55 -17.40 19.34
N VAL A 337 -7.48 -16.88 19.96
CA VAL A 337 -7.34 -15.45 20.34
C VAL A 337 -6.05 -14.83 19.79
N PHE A 338 -6.06 -13.50 19.62
CA PHE A 338 -5.05 -12.75 18.86
C PHE A 338 -3.96 -12.12 19.74
N ASP A 339 -3.56 -12.83 20.79
CA ASP A 339 -2.54 -12.47 21.79
C ASP A 339 -1.67 -13.70 22.16
N ARG A 340 -0.68 -13.56 23.06
CA ARG A 340 0.27 -14.64 23.38
C ARG A 340 -0.37 -15.93 23.89
N ARG A 341 -1.62 -15.91 24.42
CA ARG A 341 -2.36 -17.13 24.83
C ARG A 341 -2.63 -18.08 23.66
N GLY A 342 -2.78 -17.54 22.45
CA GLY A 342 -3.08 -18.30 21.22
C GLY A 342 -4.51 -18.85 21.14
N ALA A 343 -5.03 -19.44 22.22
CA ALA A 343 -6.41 -19.87 22.35
C ALA A 343 -6.90 -19.78 23.80
N LEU A 344 -8.22 -19.79 23.98
CA LEU A 344 -8.90 -19.94 25.27
C LEU A 344 -9.66 -21.27 25.32
N ASN A 345 -9.62 -21.91 26.47
CA ASN A 345 -10.54 -22.97 26.86
C ASN A 345 -11.81 -22.32 27.43
N ALA A 346 -12.90 -23.08 27.53
CA ALA A 346 -14.16 -22.57 28.09
C ALA A 346 -14.06 -22.15 29.58
N SER A 347 -13.11 -22.73 30.32
CA SER A 347 -12.76 -22.36 31.70
C SER A 347 -12.22 -20.93 31.84
N ASP A 348 -11.66 -20.37 30.77
CA ASP A 348 -10.85 -19.14 30.82
C ASP A 348 -11.73 -17.88 30.63
N CYS A 349 -13.04 -18.08 30.49
CA CYS A 349 -14.09 -17.09 30.22
C CYS A 349 -14.92 -16.70 31.46
N GLY A 350 -14.37 -16.82 32.68
CA GLY A 350 -14.88 -16.07 33.83
C GLY A 350 -16.01 -16.69 34.65
N LYS A 351 -16.12 -18.03 34.70
CA LYS A 351 -16.86 -18.74 35.75
C LYS A 351 -15.90 -19.64 36.54
N GLU A 352 -15.83 -19.44 37.86
CA GLU A 352 -15.14 -20.36 38.76
C GLU A 352 -15.94 -21.67 38.87
N SER A 353 -15.62 -22.64 38.01
CA SER A 353 -16.20 -23.99 38.10
C SER A 353 -15.56 -24.75 39.27
N ALA A 354 -16.25 -24.76 40.40
CA ALA A 354 -15.83 -25.55 41.55
C ALA A 354 -15.89 -27.05 41.25
N ASN A 355 -14.76 -27.76 41.47
CA ASN A 355 -14.64 -29.22 41.50
C ASN A 355 -15.24 -30.01 40.30
N SER A 356 -14.49 -30.14 39.20
CA SER A 356 -14.68 -31.25 38.26
C SER A 356 -13.35 -31.83 37.79
N GLY A 357 -12.96 -32.98 38.34
CA GLY A 357 -11.68 -33.64 38.09
C GLY A 357 -11.61 -34.44 36.77
N ASN A 358 -12.49 -34.17 35.81
CA ASN A 358 -12.67 -35.03 34.63
C ASN A 358 -13.02 -34.22 33.36
N SER A 359 -12.30 -33.12 33.11
CA SER A 359 -12.47 -32.31 31.91
C SER A 359 -11.96 -33.04 30.66
N THR A 360 -12.83 -33.80 30.00
CA THR A 360 -12.59 -34.38 28.68
C THR A 360 -12.66 -33.28 27.61
N THR A 361 -11.57 -32.51 27.49
CA THR A 361 -11.40 -31.46 26.46
C THR A 361 -11.39 -32.08 25.07
N ALA A 362 -12.56 -32.16 24.44
CA ALA A 362 -12.75 -32.80 23.15
C ALA A 362 -11.93 -32.09 22.05
N ILE A 363 -10.82 -32.72 21.64
CA ILE A 363 -9.85 -32.18 20.69
C ILE A 363 -10.43 -32.22 19.27
N VAL A 364 -10.85 -31.06 18.76
CA VAL A 364 -11.32 -30.89 17.37
C VAL A 364 -10.15 -30.91 16.37
N GLY A 365 -9.00 -30.37 16.78
CA GLY A 365 -7.81 -30.27 15.94
C GLY A 365 -7.16 -31.61 15.66
N LYS A 366 -6.40 -31.66 14.56
CA LYS A 366 -5.62 -32.84 14.16
C LYS A 366 -4.22 -32.41 13.75
N CYS A 367 -3.22 -33.22 14.09
CA CYS A 367 -1.87 -33.01 13.62
C CYS A 367 -1.84 -33.09 12.08
N LEU A 368 -1.21 -32.11 11.44
CA LEU A 368 -1.08 -31.98 10.00
C LEU A 368 -0.50 -33.24 9.31
N TYR A 369 0.38 -33.97 10.01
CA TYR A 369 1.13 -35.10 9.47
C TYR A 369 0.47 -36.45 9.80
N CYS A 370 0.44 -36.89 11.07
CA CYS A 370 -0.15 -38.18 11.45
C CYS A 370 -1.69 -38.21 11.49
N LYS A 371 -2.35 -37.05 11.48
CA LYS A 371 -3.81 -36.86 11.65
C LYS A 371 -4.38 -37.28 13.02
N ASP A 372 -3.54 -37.68 13.98
CA ASP A 372 -3.92 -37.86 15.39
C ASP A 372 -4.52 -36.57 15.98
N PRO A 373 -5.43 -36.63 16.99
CA PRO A 373 -6.00 -35.45 17.62
C PRO A 373 -4.93 -34.54 18.24
N TYR A 374 -4.88 -33.27 17.80
CA TYR A 374 -3.95 -32.27 18.30
C TYR A 374 -4.40 -30.85 17.92
N ASP A 375 -4.60 -29.97 18.91
CA ASP A 375 -5.19 -28.62 18.74
C ASP A 375 -4.30 -27.46 19.28
N THR A 376 -3.11 -27.75 19.80
CA THR A 376 -2.19 -26.72 20.33
C THR A 376 -1.26 -26.18 19.23
N PHE A 377 -1.43 -24.93 18.81
CA PHE A 377 -0.43 -24.25 17.99
C PHE A 377 0.79 -23.85 18.84
N SER A 378 2.01 -24.01 18.29
CA SER A 378 3.24 -23.40 18.83
C SER A 378 3.65 -22.20 17.96
N PRO A 379 4.20 -21.10 18.54
CA PRO A 379 4.69 -19.94 17.76
C PRO A 379 5.77 -20.29 16.73
N GLU A 380 6.52 -21.38 16.96
CA GLU A 380 7.56 -21.88 16.05
C GLU A 380 6.98 -22.73 14.89
N ASN A 381 5.82 -23.37 15.12
CA ASN A 381 5.17 -24.31 14.21
C ASN A 381 4.38 -23.53 13.15
N VAL A 382 5.12 -22.90 12.23
CA VAL A 382 4.56 -22.06 11.16
C VAL A 382 5.11 -22.45 9.80
N CYS A 383 4.27 -22.32 8.77
CA CYS A 383 4.60 -22.72 7.42
C CYS A 383 5.85 -21.99 6.89
N THR A 384 6.82 -22.75 6.37
CA THR A 384 8.08 -22.27 5.79
C THR A 384 7.89 -21.27 4.64
N VAL A 385 6.80 -21.43 3.89
CA VAL A 385 6.47 -20.63 2.69
C VAL A 385 5.65 -19.38 3.03
N CYS A 386 4.61 -19.49 3.84
CA CYS A 386 3.64 -18.39 4.08
C CYS A 386 3.49 -17.92 5.54
N ARG A 387 4.21 -18.53 6.51
CA ARG A 387 4.16 -18.22 7.95
C ARG A 387 2.79 -18.38 8.62
N GLU A 388 1.90 -19.15 8.02
CA GLU A 388 0.63 -19.56 8.65
C GLU A 388 0.92 -20.61 9.74
N PRO A 389 0.36 -20.48 10.96
CA PRO A 389 0.43 -21.53 11.99
C PRO A 389 -0.07 -22.89 11.51
N VAL A 390 0.55 -23.96 12.01
CA VAL A 390 0.19 -25.36 11.71
C VAL A 390 0.17 -26.21 12.97
N LEU A 391 -0.81 -27.12 13.04
CA LEU A 391 -0.94 -28.09 14.14
C LEU A 391 0.03 -29.25 13.91
N VAL A 392 1.05 -29.37 14.75
CA VAL A 392 2.07 -30.42 14.68
C VAL A 392 2.37 -30.92 16.08
N CYS A 393 2.06 -32.20 16.35
CA CYS A 393 2.33 -32.82 17.64
C CYS A 393 3.84 -33.00 17.88
N SER A 394 4.23 -33.15 19.13
CA SER A 394 5.62 -33.35 19.55
C SER A 394 6.33 -34.47 18.78
N LYS A 395 5.68 -35.65 18.67
CA LYS A 395 6.18 -36.78 17.88
C LYS A 395 6.46 -36.40 16.43
N CYS A 396 5.50 -35.82 15.71
CA CYS A 396 5.69 -35.43 14.32
C CYS A 396 6.69 -34.27 14.13
N LYS A 397 6.93 -33.45 15.16
CA LYS A 397 8.02 -32.46 15.16
C LYS A 397 9.37 -33.17 15.19
N SER A 398 9.61 -34.06 16.17
CA SER A 398 10.86 -34.82 16.27
C SER A 398 11.10 -35.75 15.08
N ASP A 399 10.05 -36.44 14.60
CA ASP A 399 10.07 -37.24 13.37
C ASP A 399 10.54 -36.45 12.13
N LEU A 400 10.35 -35.13 12.11
CA LEU A 400 10.80 -34.24 11.03
C LEU A 400 12.19 -33.65 11.31
N GLU A 401 12.53 -33.38 12.57
CA GLU A 401 13.87 -32.97 12.99
C GLU A 401 14.93 -34.05 12.68
N GLU A 402 14.57 -35.33 12.76
CA GLU A 402 15.45 -36.45 12.36
C GLU A 402 15.51 -36.66 10.83
N LYS A 403 14.41 -36.45 10.11
CA LYS A 403 14.29 -36.76 8.67
C LYS A 403 14.72 -35.62 7.75
N GLN A 404 14.78 -34.39 8.24
CA GLN A 404 15.20 -33.22 7.47
C GLN A 404 16.69 -32.93 7.69
N LEU A 405 17.47 -32.91 6.60
CA LEU A 405 18.92 -32.63 6.61
C LEU A 405 19.27 -31.16 6.92
N CYS A 406 18.44 -30.43 7.69
CA CYS A 406 18.64 -29.03 7.99
C CYS A 406 18.49 -28.73 9.49
N SER A 407 19.18 -27.69 9.98
CA SER A 407 19.20 -27.38 11.41
C SER A 407 17.85 -26.83 11.90
N GLY A 408 17.00 -27.73 12.43
CA GLY A 408 15.66 -27.48 12.95
C GLY A 408 14.54 -27.65 11.91
N PRO A 409 13.29 -27.92 12.35
CA PRO A 409 12.24 -28.44 11.49
C PRO A 409 11.63 -27.35 10.59
N GLU A 410 11.18 -27.76 9.43
CA GLU A 410 10.49 -26.95 8.43
C GLU A 410 9.13 -27.59 8.13
N PHE A 411 8.06 -26.78 8.22
CA PHE A 411 6.68 -27.25 8.13
C PHE A 411 5.96 -26.61 6.96
N HIS A 412 5.05 -27.34 6.31
CA HIS A 412 4.36 -26.87 5.12
C HIS A 412 2.87 -27.13 5.27
N CYS A 413 2.07 -26.06 5.46
CA CYS A 413 0.61 -26.18 5.54
C CYS A 413 0.05 -26.79 4.25
N GLU A 414 -1.16 -27.35 4.30
CA GLU A 414 -1.72 -28.20 3.23
C GLU A 414 -1.57 -27.60 1.81
N GLU A 415 -1.87 -26.31 1.64
CA GLU A 415 -1.73 -25.58 0.37
C GLU A 415 -0.29 -25.46 -0.17
N HIS A 416 0.72 -25.72 0.66
CA HIS A 416 2.16 -25.67 0.35
C HIS A 416 2.88 -27.01 0.60
N PHE A 417 2.16 -28.08 0.97
CA PHE A 417 2.75 -29.39 1.27
C PHE A 417 3.53 -29.97 0.06
N HIS A 418 3.09 -29.65 -1.17
CA HIS A 418 3.79 -29.94 -2.41
C HIS A 418 5.20 -29.30 -2.55
N LEU A 419 5.59 -28.39 -1.65
CA LEU A 419 6.91 -27.74 -1.60
C LEU A 419 7.81 -28.31 -0.47
N ALA A 420 7.35 -29.32 0.27
CA ALA A 420 7.99 -29.80 1.50
C ALA A 420 9.37 -30.42 1.29
N SER A 421 9.65 -30.97 0.11
CA SER A 421 10.92 -31.62 -0.24
C SER A 421 11.99 -30.67 -0.82
N PHE A 422 11.67 -29.40 -1.10
CA PHE A 422 12.60 -28.48 -1.78
C PHE A 422 12.48 -26.99 -1.41
N TYR A 423 11.67 -26.61 -0.42
CA TYR A 423 11.56 -25.23 0.05
C TYR A 423 11.88 -25.14 1.55
N PHE A 424 13.14 -24.81 1.88
CA PHE A 424 13.66 -24.74 3.26
C PHE A 424 14.26 -23.36 3.61
N THR A 425 13.98 -22.83 4.81
CA THR A 425 14.56 -21.56 5.28
C THR A 425 15.97 -21.72 5.85
N ASN A 426 16.39 -22.91 6.23
CA ASN A 426 17.80 -23.29 6.39
C ASN A 426 18.27 -24.20 5.23
N LEU A 427 19.55 -24.15 4.84
CA LEU A 427 20.15 -25.04 3.82
C LEU A 427 21.41 -25.78 4.31
N SER A 428 21.90 -25.46 5.52
CA SER A 428 23.05 -26.14 6.11
C SER A 428 22.72 -27.60 6.44
N GLY A 429 23.42 -28.52 5.78
CA GLY A 429 23.31 -29.98 5.95
C GLY A 429 22.85 -30.75 4.70
N PHE A 430 22.29 -30.07 3.69
CA PHE A 430 22.04 -30.68 2.37
C PHE A 430 23.34 -30.84 1.56
N SER A 431 23.44 -31.92 0.77
CA SER A 431 24.56 -32.14 -0.15
C SER A 431 24.45 -31.27 -1.41
N VAL A 432 25.53 -31.24 -2.21
CA VAL A 432 25.57 -30.58 -3.53
C VAL A 432 24.46 -31.11 -4.45
N ASP A 433 24.19 -32.41 -4.42
CA ASP A 433 23.21 -33.05 -5.30
C ASP A 433 21.77 -32.92 -4.78
N ASP A 434 21.56 -32.88 -3.45
CA ASP A 434 20.29 -32.46 -2.87
C ASP A 434 19.94 -31.03 -3.31
N LEU A 435 20.89 -30.10 -3.19
CA LEU A 435 20.68 -28.69 -3.56
C LEU A 435 20.41 -28.52 -5.07
N ARG A 436 21.06 -29.32 -5.93
CA ARG A 436 20.74 -29.40 -7.37
C ARG A 436 19.32 -29.88 -7.61
N LYS A 437 18.89 -30.96 -6.94
CA LYS A 437 17.52 -31.50 -7.03
C LYS A 437 16.47 -30.52 -6.53
N GLN A 438 16.74 -29.80 -5.43
CA GLN A 438 15.87 -28.72 -4.95
C GLN A 438 15.74 -27.60 -5.98
N LEU A 439 16.84 -27.21 -6.64
CA LEU A 439 16.86 -26.19 -7.68
C LEU A 439 16.06 -26.60 -8.92
N GLU A 440 16.13 -27.87 -9.32
CA GLU A 440 15.32 -28.44 -10.41
C GLU A 440 13.82 -28.38 -10.09
N GLU A 441 13.40 -28.92 -8.94
CA GLU A 441 12.00 -28.90 -8.47
C GLU A 441 11.43 -27.48 -8.33
N LEU A 442 12.21 -26.55 -7.78
CA LEU A 442 11.81 -25.14 -7.66
C LEU A 442 11.58 -24.48 -9.02
N ASN A 443 12.40 -24.83 -10.03
CA ASN A 443 12.24 -24.32 -11.39
C ASN A 443 11.07 -25.01 -12.13
N ALA A 444 10.87 -26.31 -11.95
CA ALA A 444 9.69 -27.03 -12.44
C ALA A 444 8.39 -26.39 -11.91
N HIS A 445 8.34 -25.99 -10.64
CA HIS A 445 7.21 -25.26 -10.05
C HIS A 445 7.11 -23.79 -10.47
N LEU A 446 8.22 -23.16 -10.87
CA LEU A 446 8.22 -21.78 -11.38
C LEU A 446 7.70 -21.70 -12.82
N ASN A 447 8.06 -22.66 -13.68
CA ASN A 447 7.86 -22.60 -15.13
C ASN A 447 6.38 -22.44 -15.56
N PRO A 448 5.41 -23.27 -15.09
CA PRO A 448 3.99 -23.06 -15.39
C PRO A 448 3.47 -21.70 -14.92
N LEU A 449 4.02 -21.18 -13.82
CA LEU A 449 3.65 -19.86 -13.31
C LEU A 449 4.19 -18.71 -14.17
N LEU A 450 5.22 -18.91 -15.01
CA LEU A 450 5.74 -17.86 -15.91
C LEU A 450 4.71 -17.49 -17.00
N ALA A 451 4.01 -18.47 -17.55
CA ALA A 451 2.93 -18.26 -18.53
C ALA A 451 1.74 -17.46 -17.94
N LEU A 452 1.49 -17.58 -16.64
CA LEU A 452 0.41 -16.86 -15.94
C LEU A 452 0.75 -15.37 -15.73
N LYS A 453 0.46 -14.52 -16.74
CA LYS A 453 0.73 -13.06 -16.78
C LYS A 453 0.63 -12.32 -15.44
N LYS A 454 -0.58 -11.87 -15.03
CA LYS A 454 -0.81 -11.17 -13.75
C LYS A 454 -1.08 -12.12 -12.57
N LYS A 455 -1.81 -13.21 -12.82
CA LYS A 455 -2.11 -14.27 -11.84
C LYS A 455 -0.80 -14.92 -11.35
N GLY A 456 -0.74 -15.42 -10.11
CA GLY A 456 0.45 -16.10 -9.56
C GLY A 456 1.68 -15.24 -9.20
N LYS A 457 1.67 -13.92 -9.41
CA LYS A 457 2.83 -13.01 -9.19
C LYS A 457 3.56 -13.18 -7.85
N GLN A 458 2.84 -13.41 -6.75
CA GLN A 458 3.45 -13.62 -5.43
C GLN A 458 4.08 -15.00 -5.29
N ARG A 459 3.44 -16.08 -5.78
CA ARG A 459 4.03 -17.44 -5.81
C ARG A 459 5.35 -17.45 -6.60
N ARG A 460 5.39 -16.82 -7.79
CA ARG A 460 6.63 -16.60 -8.56
C ARG A 460 7.72 -15.87 -7.76
N LYS A 461 7.34 -14.83 -7.00
CA LYS A 461 8.30 -14.05 -6.19
C LYS A 461 8.89 -14.88 -5.04
N SER A 462 8.09 -15.71 -4.39
CA SER A 462 8.58 -16.62 -3.34
C SER A 462 9.51 -17.69 -3.90
N LEU A 463 9.10 -18.38 -4.97
CA LEU A 463 9.93 -19.41 -5.62
C LEU A 463 11.27 -18.83 -6.11
N ARG A 464 11.26 -17.70 -6.84
CA ARG A 464 12.51 -17.03 -7.26
C ARG A 464 13.40 -16.67 -6.07
N LYS A 465 12.85 -16.16 -4.95
CA LYS A 465 13.65 -15.88 -3.76
C LYS A 465 14.32 -17.14 -3.18
N GLN A 466 13.66 -18.29 -3.24
CA GLN A 466 14.24 -19.56 -2.81
C GLN A 466 15.29 -20.09 -3.81
N ILE A 467 15.01 -20.02 -5.11
CA ILE A 467 15.95 -20.35 -6.20
C ILE A 467 17.27 -19.60 -6.04
N ASN A 468 17.23 -18.26 -6.02
CA ASN A 468 18.40 -17.41 -5.83
C ASN A 468 19.19 -17.72 -4.54
N LYS A 469 18.51 -18.21 -3.49
CA LYS A 469 19.13 -18.62 -2.22
C LYS A 469 19.83 -19.99 -2.36
N VAL A 470 19.17 -20.97 -2.98
CA VAL A 470 19.76 -22.30 -3.23
C VAL A 470 20.96 -22.17 -4.16
N GLU A 471 20.84 -21.41 -5.25
CA GLU A 471 21.96 -21.08 -6.16
C GLU A 471 23.14 -20.43 -5.43
N SER A 472 22.89 -19.41 -4.60
CA SER A 472 23.94 -18.72 -3.85
C SER A 472 24.62 -19.61 -2.81
N PHE A 473 23.90 -20.55 -2.21
CA PHE A 473 24.44 -21.47 -1.20
C PHE A 473 25.23 -22.61 -1.86
N LEU A 474 24.66 -23.22 -2.90
CA LEU A 474 25.29 -24.22 -3.75
C LEU A 474 26.61 -23.70 -4.37
N LYS A 475 26.60 -22.47 -4.88
CA LYS A 475 27.81 -21.80 -5.40
C LYS A 475 28.88 -21.67 -4.33
N ASN A 476 28.53 -21.19 -3.13
CA ASN A 476 29.49 -21.03 -2.04
C ASN A 476 30.11 -22.37 -1.60
N LEU A 477 29.31 -23.43 -1.55
CA LEU A 477 29.73 -24.78 -1.15
C LEU A 477 30.62 -25.45 -2.22
N ILE A 478 30.42 -25.12 -3.51
CA ILE A 478 31.31 -25.53 -4.60
C ILE A 478 32.64 -24.75 -4.57
N GLU A 479 32.60 -23.43 -4.36
CA GLU A 479 33.79 -22.56 -4.41
C GLU A 479 34.70 -22.70 -3.18
N ASN A 480 34.14 -23.00 -2.00
CA ASN A 480 34.87 -23.02 -0.72
C ASN A 480 34.89 -24.42 -0.07
N GLY A 481 34.28 -25.42 -0.73
CA GLY A 481 34.09 -26.76 -0.19
C GLY A 481 33.01 -26.84 0.90
N PRO A 482 32.81 -28.03 1.50
CA PRO A 482 31.93 -28.21 2.64
C PRO A 482 32.57 -27.57 3.89
N ASN A 483 32.28 -26.30 4.13
CA ASN A 483 32.68 -25.60 5.34
C ASN A 483 32.20 -26.35 6.59
N ASN A 484 33.12 -26.66 7.51
CA ASN A 484 32.82 -27.22 8.83
C ASN A 484 32.16 -26.17 9.75
N HIS A 485 30.93 -25.76 9.40
CA HIS A 485 30.07 -24.94 10.24
C HIS A 485 29.39 -25.80 11.33
N SER A 486 30.21 -26.34 12.23
CA SER A 486 29.77 -26.95 13.49
C SER A 486 29.22 -25.92 14.49
N GLY A 487 29.49 -24.64 14.27
CA GLY A 487 28.78 -23.55 14.95
C GLY A 487 27.42 -23.30 14.31
N LEU A 488 26.33 -23.47 15.08
CA LEU A 488 24.98 -23.12 14.65
C LEU A 488 24.94 -21.64 14.24
N ALA A 489 24.65 -21.37 12.97
CA ALA A 489 24.32 -20.02 12.52
C ALA A 489 23.09 -19.54 13.30
N ALA A 490 23.27 -18.53 14.17
CA ALA A 490 22.31 -18.15 15.20
C ALA A 490 20.88 -18.06 14.65
N THR A 491 19.98 -18.94 15.11
CA THR A 491 18.66 -19.17 14.51
C THR A 491 17.74 -17.98 14.73
N VAL A 492 17.82 -17.02 13.82
CA VAL A 492 17.03 -15.79 13.85
C VAL A 492 15.54 -16.12 13.77
N CYS A 493 14.74 -15.59 14.70
CA CYS A 493 13.32 -15.91 14.79
C CYS A 493 12.59 -15.65 13.47
N ARG A 494 11.90 -16.69 12.97
CA ARG A 494 11.21 -16.72 11.67
C ARG A 494 10.10 -15.67 11.52
N HIS A 495 9.70 -15.02 12.62
CA HIS A 495 8.68 -13.98 12.72
C HIS A 495 9.24 -12.56 12.89
N CYS A 496 9.94 -12.29 13.99
CA CYS A 496 10.41 -10.93 14.33
C CYS A 496 11.77 -10.57 13.72
N GLY A 497 12.59 -11.57 13.37
CA GLY A 497 13.95 -11.36 12.87
C GLY A 497 14.98 -10.99 13.94
N SER A 498 14.72 -11.27 15.23
CA SER A 498 15.76 -11.18 16.27
C SER A 498 16.45 -12.53 16.49
N SER A 499 17.77 -12.51 16.74
CA SER A 499 18.54 -13.64 17.26
C SER A 499 18.34 -13.85 18.76
N SER A 500 17.96 -12.80 19.50
CA SER A 500 17.65 -12.83 20.95
C SER A 500 16.16 -13.02 21.24
N CYS A 501 15.44 -13.79 20.41
CA CYS A 501 14.00 -13.98 20.58
C CYS A 501 13.71 -15.07 21.62
N ASP A 502 12.77 -14.78 22.51
CA ASP A 502 12.10 -15.66 23.48
C ASP A 502 11.49 -16.97 22.92
N LYS A 503 11.51 -17.19 21.60
CA LYS A 503 10.71 -18.17 20.84
C LYS A 503 9.18 -18.08 21.01
N LYS A 504 8.65 -17.36 22.01
CA LYS A 504 7.21 -17.09 22.25
C LYS A 504 6.60 -16.06 21.25
N CYS A 505 7.35 -15.57 20.26
CA CYS A 505 6.91 -14.53 19.33
C CYS A 505 6.17 -15.05 18.09
N TRP A 506 4.83 -14.92 18.07
CA TRP A 506 3.95 -15.21 16.93
C TRP A 506 4.00 -14.22 15.75
N GLY A 507 4.80 -13.15 15.82
CA GLY A 507 4.90 -12.12 14.77
C GLY A 507 3.74 -11.13 14.63
N PHE A 508 2.56 -11.41 15.20
CA PHE A 508 1.37 -10.54 15.09
C PHE A 508 1.16 -9.58 16.28
N HIS A 509 1.74 -9.85 17.46
CA HIS A 509 1.41 -9.16 18.73
C HIS A 509 2.36 -7.99 19.12
N GLY A 510 3.19 -7.50 18.19
CA GLY A 510 4.24 -6.52 18.51
C GLY A 510 5.63 -7.14 18.55
N GLY A 511 6.66 -6.31 18.43
CA GLY A 511 8.05 -6.74 18.22
C GLY A 511 8.78 -5.87 17.18
N ASN A 512 9.82 -5.18 17.63
CA ASN A 512 10.43 -4.08 16.87
C ASN A 512 11.32 -4.56 15.70
N LYS A 513 10.76 -4.54 14.47
CA LYS A 513 11.52 -4.59 13.19
C LYS A 513 12.54 -3.46 12.98
N CYS A 514 12.80 -2.65 14.00
CA CYS A 514 13.68 -1.48 13.98
C CYS A 514 15.01 -1.70 14.74
N LEU A 515 15.11 -2.72 15.63
CA LEU A 515 16.28 -2.87 16.49
C LEU A 515 17.53 -3.42 15.78
N LEU A 516 17.35 -4.19 14.69
CA LEU A 516 18.45 -4.72 13.87
C LEU A 516 19.36 -3.65 13.26
N ASN A 517 18.91 -2.38 13.20
CA ASN A 517 19.72 -1.25 12.73
C ASN A 517 20.48 -0.52 13.87
N LYS A 518 20.31 -0.91 15.14
CA LYS A 518 21.00 -0.28 16.29
C LYS A 518 22.29 -0.99 16.71
N LEU A 519 22.47 -2.28 16.40
CA LEU A 519 23.63 -3.07 16.79
C LEU A 519 24.82 -2.96 15.81
N LYS A 520 24.99 -1.79 15.17
CA LYS A 520 26.08 -1.53 14.19
C LYS A 520 27.03 -0.39 14.60
N THR A 521 26.99 0.02 15.86
CA THR A 521 27.95 0.95 16.47
C THR A 521 28.30 0.44 17.86
N GLY A 522 29.47 -0.21 18.00
CA GLY A 522 30.20 -0.25 19.27
C GLY A 522 30.98 1.06 19.47
N SER A 523 31.76 1.21 20.52
CA SER A 523 31.95 0.34 21.70
C SER A 523 32.39 1.21 22.90
N ASP A 524 32.51 0.60 24.08
CA ASP A 524 33.32 1.05 25.22
C ASP A 524 33.12 2.47 25.80
N VAL A 525 32.46 2.55 26.97
CA VAL A 525 32.98 3.11 28.24
C VAL A 525 31.97 2.73 29.34
N ALA A 526 32.45 2.43 30.55
CA ALA A 526 31.63 2.06 31.72
C ALA A 526 31.55 3.21 32.74
N ASN A 527 30.49 3.18 33.57
CA ASN A 527 30.26 3.94 34.83
C ASN A 527 30.58 5.45 34.77
N ASP A 528 29.57 6.33 34.84
CA ASP A 528 29.02 6.70 36.15
C ASP A 528 27.49 6.89 36.16
N CYS A 529 26.86 7.01 37.35
CA CYS A 529 25.41 7.00 37.50
C CYS A 529 24.85 8.03 38.51
N SER A 530 24.98 9.31 38.17
CA SER A 530 24.12 10.40 38.67
C SER A 530 23.86 11.40 37.52
N ASP A 531 22.76 12.15 37.60
CA ASP A 531 22.33 13.19 36.65
C ASP A 531 22.16 12.77 35.17
N LEU A 532 21.09 12.00 34.89
CA LEU A 532 20.52 11.88 33.55
C LEU A 532 19.19 12.65 33.44
N PRO A 533 19.04 13.59 32.48
CA PRO A 533 17.82 14.37 32.34
C PRO A 533 16.65 13.55 31.78
N ASN A 534 15.44 13.92 32.20
CA ASN A 534 14.15 13.29 31.90
C ASN A 534 14.06 12.57 30.54
N SER A 535 13.64 11.30 30.59
CA SER A 535 13.45 10.43 29.42
C SER A 535 12.40 10.99 28.44
N LYS A 536 12.85 11.77 27.46
CA LYS A 536 12.03 12.27 26.35
C LYS A 536 11.63 11.09 25.46
N LYS A 537 10.52 10.43 25.80
CA LYS A 537 9.81 9.46 24.93
C LYS A 537 9.75 10.06 23.52
N ARG A 538 10.41 9.41 22.57
CA ARG A 538 10.67 9.97 21.24
C ARG A 538 9.34 10.15 20.49
N THR A 539 8.84 11.38 20.40
CA THR A 539 7.84 11.75 19.40
C THR A 539 8.30 11.21 18.06
N ARG A 540 7.47 10.37 17.42
CA ARG A 540 7.92 9.57 16.28
C ARG A 540 8.09 10.48 15.07
N THR A 541 9.31 10.99 14.89
CA THR A 541 9.65 12.15 14.06
C THR A 541 8.86 12.09 12.73
N PRO A 542 8.05 13.12 12.43
CA PRO A 542 7.25 13.22 11.22
C PRO A 542 8.04 12.76 10.00
N SER A 543 7.36 12.19 9.00
CA SER A 543 8.03 11.51 7.87
C SER A 543 9.14 12.33 7.21
N ASN A 544 9.01 13.65 7.27
CA ASN A 544 9.88 14.66 6.66
C ASN A 544 11.03 15.11 7.60
N GLN A 545 10.87 14.98 8.92
CA GLN A 545 11.85 15.32 9.97
C GLN A 545 12.71 14.12 10.42
N ARG A 546 12.54 12.93 9.83
CA ARG A 546 13.43 11.78 10.08
C ARG A 546 14.86 12.16 9.69
N PRO A 547 15.91 11.79 10.45
CA PRO A 547 17.29 12.18 10.13
C PRO A 547 17.72 11.86 8.69
N SER A 548 17.36 10.69 8.14
CA SER A 548 17.66 10.33 6.74
C SER A 548 16.87 11.09 5.67
N LYS A 549 15.80 11.82 6.04
CA LYS A 549 15.13 12.80 5.17
C LYS A 549 15.64 14.23 5.39
N VAL A 550 16.07 14.57 6.61
CA VAL A 550 16.72 15.84 6.94
C VAL A 550 18.07 15.91 6.22
N LEU A 551 18.96 14.93 6.42
CA LEU A 551 20.23 14.76 5.69
C LEU A 551 20.04 14.73 4.17
N LYS A 552 18.94 14.14 3.68
CA LYS A 552 18.61 14.23 2.26
C LYS A 552 18.23 15.65 1.86
N ARG A 553 17.36 16.35 2.60
CA ARG A 553 16.98 17.74 2.29
C ARG A 553 18.20 18.66 2.34
N GLU A 554 19.10 18.47 3.29
CA GLU A 554 20.36 19.22 3.43
C GLU A 554 21.27 19.00 2.23
N LYS A 555 21.56 17.74 1.82
CA LYS A 555 22.31 17.49 0.58
C LYS A 555 21.57 17.99 -0.67
N ASP A 556 20.26 17.79 -0.75
CA ASP A 556 19.42 18.28 -1.84
C ASP A 556 19.46 19.83 -1.95
N LEU A 557 19.65 20.57 -0.85
CA LEU A 557 19.77 22.03 -0.81
C LEU A 557 21.20 22.49 -1.13
N SER A 558 22.22 21.83 -0.58
CA SER A 558 23.63 22.04 -0.92
C SER A 558 23.88 21.83 -2.42
N GLU A 559 23.32 20.76 -3.02
CA GLU A 559 23.40 20.53 -4.47
C GLU A 559 22.70 21.64 -5.28
N ILE A 560 21.53 22.11 -4.83
CA ILE A 560 20.82 23.23 -5.47
C ILE A 560 21.64 24.53 -5.39
N GLN A 561 22.33 24.77 -4.28
CA GLN A 561 23.15 25.97 -4.07
C GLN A 561 24.44 25.92 -4.91
N ALA A 562 25.21 24.84 -4.81
CA ALA A 562 26.48 24.67 -5.53
C ALA A 562 26.30 24.65 -7.06
N LEU A 563 25.23 24.00 -7.55
CA LEU A 563 24.89 23.95 -8.97
C LEU A 563 23.93 25.08 -9.40
N GLN A 564 23.61 26.01 -8.50
CA GLN A 564 22.69 27.15 -8.70
C GLN A 564 21.36 26.76 -9.38
N LEU A 565 20.74 25.62 -9.04
CA LEU A 565 19.59 25.08 -9.79
C LEU A 565 18.26 25.85 -9.57
N CYS A 566 18.23 26.81 -8.65
CA CYS A 566 17.05 27.62 -8.33
C CYS A 566 17.22 29.04 -8.89
N GLN A 567 16.71 29.29 -10.09
CA GLN A 567 16.94 30.54 -10.85
C GLN A 567 15.65 31.03 -11.50
N THR A 568 15.49 32.36 -11.63
CA THR A 568 14.31 32.99 -12.23
C THR A 568 14.06 32.54 -13.69
N PRO A 569 12.83 32.73 -14.22
CA PRO A 569 12.54 32.52 -15.65
C PRO A 569 13.38 33.42 -16.58
N SER A 570 13.82 34.59 -16.11
CA SER A 570 14.67 35.53 -16.85
C SER A 570 16.14 35.11 -16.94
N GLN A 571 16.66 34.36 -15.98
CA GLN A 571 18.08 33.97 -15.94
C GLN A 571 18.41 33.01 -17.10
N TYR A 572 19.47 33.32 -17.86
CA TYR A 572 19.88 32.61 -19.10
C TYR A 572 18.78 32.51 -20.18
N ARG A 573 17.86 33.49 -20.22
CA ARG A 573 16.81 33.61 -21.23
C ARG A 573 17.24 34.51 -22.38
N SER A 574 17.06 34.06 -23.62
CA SER A 574 17.29 34.87 -24.83
C SER A 574 16.22 35.97 -25.00
N LEU A 575 16.48 36.92 -25.91
CA LEU A 575 15.46 37.87 -26.39
C LEU A 575 14.25 37.14 -27.01
N THR A 576 14.49 36.04 -27.73
CA THR A 576 13.44 35.16 -28.29
C THR A 576 12.69 34.31 -27.25
N GLY A 577 13.06 34.39 -25.97
CA GLY A 577 12.39 33.72 -24.87
C GLY A 577 12.78 32.27 -24.61
N LEU A 578 13.88 31.83 -25.21
CA LEU A 578 14.48 30.51 -25.04
C LEU A 578 15.43 30.54 -23.82
N LYS A 579 15.13 29.76 -22.78
CA LYS A 579 15.98 29.62 -21.57
C LYS A 579 16.86 28.38 -21.69
N CYS A 580 18.18 28.58 -21.65
CA CYS A 580 19.18 27.50 -21.68
C CYS A 580 20.20 27.74 -20.56
N PRO A 581 20.14 27.00 -19.44
CA PRO A 581 21.11 27.14 -18.35
C PRO A 581 22.52 26.66 -18.79
N PRO A 582 23.59 27.09 -18.10
CA PRO A 582 24.91 26.51 -18.27
C PRO A 582 24.90 25.01 -17.90
N PRO A 583 25.81 24.20 -18.46
CA PRO A 583 25.94 22.81 -18.06
C PRO A 583 26.55 22.67 -16.65
N VAL A 584 26.29 21.54 -16.01
CA VAL A 584 26.65 21.26 -14.61
C VAL A 584 27.35 19.91 -14.44
N ILE A 585 28.25 19.79 -13.46
CA ILE A 585 28.97 18.55 -13.13
C ILE A 585 28.56 18.03 -11.76
N ARG A 586 28.12 16.77 -11.68
CA ARG A 586 27.59 16.16 -10.44
C ARG A 586 27.79 14.65 -10.35
N ARG A 587 27.73 14.11 -9.13
CA ARG A 587 27.95 12.68 -8.82
C ARG A 587 26.62 11.95 -8.60
N LEU A 588 25.98 11.53 -9.69
CA LEU A 588 24.80 10.66 -9.66
C LEU A 588 25.14 9.37 -8.88
N SER A 589 24.30 8.97 -7.91
CA SER A 589 24.59 7.79 -7.10
C SER A 589 23.35 7.04 -6.60
N SER A 590 23.46 5.72 -6.48
CA SER A 590 22.38 4.83 -6.05
C SER A 590 22.94 3.64 -5.27
N SER A 591 22.28 3.30 -4.17
CA SER A 591 22.51 2.00 -3.51
C SER A 591 21.97 0.87 -4.37
N VAL A 592 22.66 -0.26 -4.39
CA VAL A 592 22.30 -1.41 -5.22
C VAL A 592 20.93 -1.95 -4.82
N LYS A 593 20.03 -2.01 -5.80
CA LYS A 593 18.66 -2.51 -5.63
C LYS A 593 18.69 -4.04 -5.59
N GLY A 594 17.81 -4.68 -4.81
CA GLY A 594 17.71 -6.15 -4.72
C GLY A 594 17.35 -6.93 -6.00
N ARG A 595 17.31 -6.28 -7.17
CA ARG A 595 17.20 -6.89 -8.51
C ARG A 595 18.49 -6.78 -9.35
N TRP A 596 19.46 -6.00 -8.87
CA TRP A 596 20.79 -5.79 -9.42
C TRP A 596 21.83 -6.68 -8.72
N CYS A 597 21.53 -7.15 -7.50
CA CYS A 597 22.40 -8.08 -6.79
C CYS A 597 22.60 -9.35 -7.63
N GLY A 598 23.85 -9.76 -7.84
CA GLY A 598 24.20 -10.88 -8.72
C GLY A 598 24.35 -10.52 -10.20
N GLN A 599 24.00 -9.31 -10.63
CA GLN A 599 24.32 -8.79 -11.97
C GLN A 599 25.68 -8.07 -11.95
N THR A 600 26.33 -7.97 -13.10
CA THR A 600 27.55 -7.16 -13.23
C THR A 600 27.23 -5.66 -13.33
N LEU A 601 28.19 -4.82 -12.97
CA LEU A 601 28.08 -3.37 -13.17
C LEU A 601 27.78 -3.01 -14.65
N ARG A 602 28.38 -3.74 -15.62
CA ARG A 602 28.13 -3.62 -17.06
C ARG A 602 26.67 -3.88 -17.43
N GLN A 603 26.08 -4.95 -16.88
CA GLN A 603 24.67 -5.30 -17.09
C GLN A 603 23.72 -4.25 -16.53
N VAL A 604 23.99 -3.73 -15.32
CA VAL A 604 23.15 -2.70 -14.70
C VAL A 604 23.26 -1.35 -15.40
N LEU A 605 24.47 -0.92 -15.76
CA LEU A 605 24.70 0.35 -16.47
C LEU A 605 24.08 0.37 -17.88
N THR A 606 24.01 -0.77 -18.56
CA THR A 606 23.33 -0.91 -19.86
C THR A 606 21.81 -0.99 -19.68
N SER A 607 21.32 -1.97 -18.91
CA SER A 607 19.88 -2.28 -18.82
C SER A 607 19.04 -1.29 -18.00
N GLU A 608 19.62 -0.57 -17.04
CA GLU A 608 18.85 0.34 -16.15
C GLU A 608 19.23 1.82 -16.27
N PHE A 609 20.31 2.12 -16.99
CA PHE A 609 20.77 3.49 -17.22
C PHE A 609 21.00 3.82 -18.71
N GLY A 610 20.71 2.88 -19.62
CA GLY A 610 20.72 3.10 -21.07
C GLY A 610 22.10 3.40 -21.67
N LEU A 611 23.19 3.10 -20.97
CA LEU A 611 24.54 3.40 -21.45
C LEU A 611 24.98 2.36 -22.49
N LYS A 612 25.40 2.82 -23.68
CA LYS A 612 25.95 1.96 -24.74
C LYS A 612 27.22 1.24 -24.23
N HIS A 613 27.31 -0.07 -24.50
CA HIS A 613 28.46 -0.91 -24.12
C HIS A 613 29.81 -0.29 -24.51
N GLU A 614 29.93 0.20 -25.75
CA GLU A 614 31.14 0.83 -26.34
C GLU A 614 31.75 1.95 -25.51
N ARG A 615 30.92 2.68 -24.74
CA ARG A 615 31.35 3.82 -23.92
C ARG A 615 31.62 3.47 -22.47
N LEU A 616 31.24 2.29 -22.00
CA LEU A 616 31.40 1.93 -20.59
C LEU A 616 32.88 1.85 -20.20
N ASP A 617 33.70 1.16 -21.00
CA ASP A 617 35.12 0.98 -20.71
C ASP A 617 35.89 2.32 -20.82
N GLN A 618 35.45 3.22 -21.70
CA GLN A 618 35.95 4.61 -21.76
C GLN A 618 35.59 5.41 -20.50
N LEU A 619 34.34 5.34 -20.03
CA LEU A 619 33.87 6.02 -18.82
C LEU A 619 34.54 5.45 -17.55
N LEU A 620 34.90 4.16 -17.55
CA LEU A 620 35.70 3.56 -16.49
C LEU A 620 37.15 4.06 -16.54
N ALA A 621 37.80 4.03 -17.72
CA ALA A 621 39.18 4.48 -17.90
C ALA A 621 39.36 5.98 -17.55
N ALA A 622 38.33 6.80 -17.75
CA ALA A 622 38.28 8.21 -17.36
C ALA A 622 37.97 8.45 -15.86
N GLY A 623 37.88 7.40 -15.03
CA GLY A 623 37.60 7.53 -13.59
C GLY A 623 36.18 7.98 -13.26
N LEU A 624 35.23 7.92 -14.20
CA LEU A 624 33.89 8.51 -14.01
C LEU A 624 32.88 7.55 -13.38
N VAL A 625 33.25 6.30 -13.10
CA VAL A 625 32.37 5.22 -12.61
C VAL A 625 32.99 4.51 -11.41
N HIS A 626 32.25 4.43 -10.30
CA HIS A 626 32.73 3.91 -9.02
C HIS A 626 31.73 2.97 -8.34
N ILE A 627 32.24 1.95 -7.63
CA ILE A 627 31.53 1.18 -6.61
C ILE A 627 32.12 1.53 -5.25
N ASN A 628 31.27 1.90 -4.28
CA ASN A 628 31.65 2.25 -2.91
C ASN A 628 32.70 3.38 -2.79
N GLY A 629 32.80 4.24 -3.81
CA GLY A 629 33.80 5.32 -3.91
C GLY A 629 35.12 4.91 -4.58
N THR A 630 35.28 3.65 -4.97
CA THR A 630 36.47 3.15 -5.68
C THR A 630 36.15 2.77 -7.13
N GLN A 631 37.10 2.96 -8.04
CA GLN A 631 37.00 2.46 -9.41
C GLN A 631 37.17 0.92 -9.39
N GLN A 632 36.27 0.19 -10.03
CA GLN A 632 36.26 -1.28 -10.07
C GLN A 632 35.85 -1.78 -11.45
N SER A 633 36.15 -3.04 -11.78
CA SER A 633 35.79 -3.62 -13.07
C SER A 633 34.30 -3.48 -13.39
N LEU A 634 33.98 -3.23 -14.67
CA LEU A 634 32.61 -3.29 -15.17
C LEU A 634 32.00 -4.68 -14.99
N ASP A 635 32.82 -5.71 -14.90
CA ASP A 635 32.38 -7.09 -14.76
C ASP A 635 32.31 -7.53 -13.27
N THR A 636 32.53 -6.60 -12.32
CA THR A 636 32.26 -6.79 -10.89
C THR A 636 30.79 -7.11 -10.64
N ILE A 637 30.54 -8.20 -9.90
CA ILE A 637 29.20 -8.65 -9.48
C ILE A 637 28.72 -7.81 -8.28
N LEU A 638 27.62 -7.10 -8.46
CA LEU A 638 27.06 -6.16 -7.47
C LEU A 638 26.39 -6.88 -6.30
N GLN A 639 26.55 -6.35 -5.08
CA GLN A 639 26.07 -6.94 -3.83
C GLN A 639 25.06 -6.05 -3.09
N ASN A 640 24.26 -6.66 -2.21
CA ASN A 640 23.29 -5.92 -1.39
C ASN A 640 23.99 -5.09 -0.32
N GLY A 641 24.11 -3.78 -0.57
CA GLY A 641 24.75 -2.81 0.32
C GLY A 641 25.64 -1.83 -0.44
N ASP A 642 26.13 -2.25 -1.61
CA ASP A 642 26.98 -1.43 -2.47
C ASP A 642 26.30 -0.12 -2.90
N ARG A 643 27.13 0.87 -3.21
CA ARG A 643 26.74 2.16 -3.78
C ARG A 643 27.45 2.37 -5.11
N ILE A 644 26.71 2.30 -6.21
CA ILE A 644 27.19 2.72 -7.52
C ILE A 644 27.15 4.25 -7.57
N SER A 645 28.17 4.87 -8.13
CA SER A 645 28.13 6.29 -8.49
C SER A 645 28.80 6.56 -9.84
N ARG A 646 28.27 7.57 -10.55
CA ARG A 646 28.76 8.03 -11.85
C ARG A 646 28.82 9.56 -11.86
N ILE A 647 29.95 10.10 -12.28
CA ILE A 647 30.13 11.53 -12.49
C ILE A 647 29.62 11.87 -13.89
N VAL A 648 28.89 12.97 -14.01
CA VAL A 648 28.32 13.42 -15.29
C VAL A 648 28.54 14.91 -15.46
N HIS A 649 29.00 15.31 -16.66
CA HIS A 649 28.77 16.64 -17.21
C HIS A 649 27.38 16.62 -17.88
N TRP A 650 26.50 17.53 -17.49
CA TRP A 650 25.08 17.49 -17.82
C TRP A 650 24.62 18.81 -18.44
N HIS A 651 24.05 18.74 -19.63
CA HIS A 651 23.40 19.87 -20.29
C HIS A 651 21.88 19.72 -20.16
N GLU A 652 21.14 20.82 -20.02
CA GLU A 652 19.68 20.79 -20.04
C GLU A 652 19.17 21.26 -21.41
N PRO A 653 18.24 20.52 -22.06
CA PRO A 653 17.54 21.02 -23.23
C PRO A 653 16.80 22.33 -22.90
N PRO A 654 16.80 23.30 -23.83
CA PRO A 654 16.21 24.60 -23.57
C PRO A 654 14.69 24.55 -23.65
N LEU A 655 14.04 25.52 -23.02
CA LEU A 655 12.58 25.66 -23.03
C LEU A 655 12.14 27.10 -23.30
N VAL A 656 10.88 27.27 -23.70
CA VAL A 656 10.28 28.60 -23.89
C VAL A 656 9.59 29.03 -22.60
N THR A 657 9.89 30.24 -22.13
CA THR A 657 9.26 30.84 -20.95
C THR A 657 9.08 32.35 -21.13
N PRO A 658 8.05 32.99 -20.56
CA PRO A 658 8.06 34.43 -20.34
C PRO A 658 9.20 34.81 -19.37
N ALA A 659 9.59 36.09 -19.35
CA ALA A 659 10.67 36.59 -18.48
C ALA A 659 10.26 36.64 -16.98
N LYS A 660 8.95 36.77 -16.73
CA LYS A 660 8.27 36.54 -15.45
C LYS A 660 7.08 35.64 -15.72
N ILE A 661 6.84 34.63 -14.89
CA ILE A 661 5.65 33.77 -14.97
C ILE A 661 4.56 34.35 -14.07
N THR A 662 3.32 34.37 -14.53
CA THR A 662 2.19 34.89 -13.75
C THR A 662 1.88 33.98 -12.56
N VAL A 663 1.85 34.55 -11.36
CA VAL A 663 1.50 33.87 -10.11
C VAL A 663 0.57 34.77 -9.32
N THR A 664 -0.60 34.27 -8.93
CA THR A 664 -1.45 34.92 -7.92
C THR A 664 -1.41 34.13 -6.61
N LYS A 665 -1.60 34.82 -5.48
CA LYS A 665 -1.52 34.24 -4.13
C LYS A 665 -2.84 34.46 -3.41
N HIS A 666 -3.40 33.40 -2.84
CA HIS A 666 -4.68 33.40 -2.13
C HIS A 666 -4.46 32.79 -0.75
N SER A 667 -5.02 33.38 0.32
CA SER A 667 -4.91 32.76 1.65
C SER A 667 -5.72 31.47 1.70
N VAL A 668 -5.17 30.41 2.31
CA VAL A 668 -5.93 29.18 2.53
C VAL A 668 -7.10 29.44 3.49
N SER A 669 -6.93 30.30 4.49
CA SER A 669 -7.97 30.67 5.46
C SER A 669 -9.12 31.52 4.89
N GLN A 670 -8.96 32.07 3.67
CA GLN A 670 -10.03 32.78 2.95
C GLN A 670 -10.86 31.85 2.06
N LEU A 671 -10.43 30.60 1.90
CA LEU A 671 -10.99 29.64 0.95
C LEU A 671 -11.46 28.34 1.62
N PHE A 672 -10.94 28.05 2.82
CA PHE A 672 -11.33 26.92 3.66
C PHE A 672 -11.31 27.37 5.13
N GLU A 673 -12.40 27.11 5.85
CA GLU A 673 -12.53 27.42 7.28
C GLU A 673 -11.72 26.45 8.18
N GLU A 674 -11.41 25.24 7.68
CA GLU A 674 -10.72 24.19 8.42
C GLU A 674 -9.18 24.29 8.39
N GLY A 675 -8.55 24.30 9.57
CA GLY A 675 -7.23 23.69 9.79
C GLY A 675 -6.00 24.36 9.13
N SER A 676 -6.12 25.58 8.61
CA SER A 676 -4.99 26.31 8.00
C SER A 676 -4.23 27.18 9.01
N SER A 677 -2.90 27.12 9.02
CA SER A 677 -2.08 28.14 9.68
C SER A 677 -2.15 29.47 8.92
N ALA A 678 -1.99 30.61 9.61
CA ALA A 678 -2.08 31.94 9.01
C ALA A 678 -1.14 32.13 7.79
N ASP A 679 0.05 31.53 7.83
CA ASP A 679 1.04 31.62 6.72
C ASP A 679 0.72 30.74 5.50
N SER A 680 -0.33 29.91 5.57
CA SER A 680 -0.65 28.96 4.50
C SER A 680 -1.28 29.66 3.29
N SER A 681 -0.57 29.64 2.15
CA SER A 681 -0.98 30.28 0.89
C SER A 681 -1.15 29.28 -0.25
N ILE A 682 -2.14 29.51 -1.11
CA ILE A 682 -2.27 28.87 -2.43
C ILE A 682 -1.62 29.79 -3.47
N TYR A 683 -0.70 29.23 -4.24
CA TYR A 683 -0.03 29.84 -5.37
C TYR A 683 -0.69 29.30 -6.64
N VAL A 684 -1.40 30.15 -7.35
CA VAL A 684 -2.01 29.85 -8.65
C VAL A 684 -1.02 30.31 -9.70
N ILE A 685 -0.36 29.36 -10.35
CA ILE A 685 0.68 29.60 -11.35
C ILE A 685 0.06 29.41 -12.73
N ASP A 686 0.18 30.40 -13.61
CA ASP A 686 -0.02 30.16 -15.05
C ASP A 686 1.19 29.39 -15.58
N LYS A 687 1.06 28.07 -15.72
CA LYS A 687 2.15 27.23 -16.18
C LYS A 687 2.38 27.50 -17.69
N PRO A 688 3.57 27.94 -18.12
CA PRO A 688 3.87 28.02 -19.54
C PRO A 688 3.90 26.61 -20.17
N ALA A 689 3.54 26.52 -21.45
CA ALA A 689 3.79 25.31 -22.23
C ALA A 689 5.29 24.98 -22.26
N THR A 690 5.66 23.75 -22.64
CA THR A 690 7.03 23.22 -22.66
C THR A 690 7.71 22.98 -21.30
N VAL A 691 7.31 23.65 -20.21
CA VAL A 691 7.98 23.55 -18.90
C VAL A 691 7.56 22.29 -18.11
N PRO A 692 8.48 21.48 -17.54
CA PRO A 692 8.15 20.42 -16.58
C PRO A 692 7.96 21.01 -15.16
N ILE A 693 7.03 20.46 -14.37
CA ILE A 693 6.72 21.02 -13.04
C ILE A 693 7.88 20.86 -12.06
N TYR A 694 8.40 19.64 -11.92
CA TYR A 694 9.52 19.29 -11.05
C TYR A 694 10.75 18.95 -11.90
N PRO A 695 11.97 18.93 -11.31
CA PRO A 695 13.13 18.29 -11.91
C PRO A 695 12.82 16.84 -12.35
N ALA A 696 12.96 16.56 -13.64
CA ALA A 696 12.55 15.30 -14.26
C ALA A 696 13.25 15.07 -15.60
N GLY A 697 13.80 13.88 -15.82
CA GLY A 697 14.56 13.56 -17.03
C GLY A 697 15.80 14.47 -17.14
N PRO A 698 16.00 15.20 -18.24
CA PRO A 698 17.14 16.09 -18.41
C PRO A 698 16.96 17.50 -17.85
N PHE A 699 15.79 17.84 -17.30
CA PHE A 699 15.48 19.18 -16.79
C PHE A 699 15.60 19.23 -15.25
N TYR A 700 16.39 20.16 -14.71
CA TYR A 700 16.49 20.45 -13.28
C TYR A 700 16.32 21.96 -13.02
N ALA A 701 17.24 22.79 -13.51
CA ALA A 701 17.12 24.26 -13.49
C ALA A 701 16.00 24.75 -14.43
N ASN A 702 15.78 24.05 -15.55
CA ASN A 702 14.63 24.24 -16.43
C ASN A 702 13.37 23.53 -15.88
N SER A 703 13.04 23.71 -14.59
CA SER A 703 11.80 23.20 -13.98
C SER A 703 10.99 24.31 -13.29
N LEU A 704 9.66 24.20 -13.37
CA LEU A 704 8.73 25.27 -12.98
C LEU A 704 8.88 25.65 -11.51
N LEU A 705 8.88 24.68 -10.59
CA LEU A 705 8.93 24.98 -9.15
C LEU A 705 10.20 25.75 -8.79
N SER A 706 11.36 25.33 -9.27
CA SER A 706 12.63 26.04 -9.00
C SER A 706 12.70 27.42 -9.66
N MET A 707 12.01 27.64 -10.78
CA MET A 707 11.86 28.97 -11.36
C MET A 707 10.90 29.89 -10.59
N ILE A 708 9.79 29.37 -10.07
CA ILE A 708 8.84 30.14 -9.25
C ILE A 708 9.40 30.38 -7.84
N GLU A 709 10.08 29.40 -7.23
CA GLU A 709 10.75 29.57 -5.93
C GLU A 709 11.77 30.72 -6.01
N ALA A 710 12.61 30.75 -7.05
CA ALA A 710 13.53 31.86 -7.27
C ALA A 710 12.85 33.20 -7.62
N GLN A 711 11.76 33.19 -8.41
CA GLN A 711 11.01 34.42 -8.76
C GLN A 711 10.33 35.06 -7.54
N GLU A 712 9.74 34.24 -6.68
CA GLU A 712 8.90 34.67 -5.55
C GLU A 712 9.68 34.79 -4.23
N GLY A 713 11.01 34.67 -4.26
CA GLY A 713 11.89 34.79 -3.09
C GLY A 713 11.76 33.65 -2.07
N LEU A 714 11.27 32.48 -2.49
CA LEU A 714 10.97 31.35 -1.63
C LEU A 714 12.20 30.44 -1.47
N GLN A 715 12.25 29.73 -0.34
CA GLN A 715 13.28 28.73 -0.09
C GLN A 715 13.14 27.54 -1.07
N PRO A 716 14.23 26.97 -1.60
CA PRO A 716 14.13 25.86 -2.53
C PRO A 716 13.43 24.62 -1.92
N LYS A 717 12.63 23.93 -2.73
CA LYS A 717 11.76 22.82 -2.29
C LYS A 717 10.81 23.23 -1.14
N SER A 718 10.21 24.40 -1.22
CA SER A 718 9.11 24.86 -0.35
C SER A 718 7.74 24.76 -1.04
N LEU A 719 7.66 24.89 -2.37
CA LEU A 719 6.40 24.79 -3.10
C LEU A 719 5.96 23.33 -3.31
N LEU A 720 4.70 23.08 -2.97
CA LEU A 720 4.04 21.78 -2.98
C LEU A 720 2.84 21.82 -3.95
N PRO A 721 3.02 21.43 -5.23
CA PRO A 721 1.92 21.30 -6.18
C PRO A 721 0.85 20.31 -5.71
N CYS A 722 -0.40 20.73 -5.80
CA CYS A 722 -1.59 19.97 -5.38
C CYS A 722 -2.10 19.02 -6.47
N HIS A 723 -1.72 19.26 -7.73
CA HIS A 723 -1.96 18.37 -8.87
C HIS A 723 -0.78 18.45 -9.85
N ARG A 724 -0.93 17.81 -11.02
CA ARG A 724 0.02 17.94 -12.13
C ARG A 724 -0.69 18.32 -13.41
N LEU A 725 0.01 19.09 -14.23
CA LEU A 725 -0.17 19.19 -15.68
C LEU A 725 0.98 18.43 -16.36
N ASP A 726 0.82 18.07 -17.63
CA ASP A 726 1.90 17.47 -18.42
C ASP A 726 2.85 18.56 -18.98
N ARG A 727 4.08 18.19 -19.39
CA ARG A 727 5.14 19.15 -19.77
C ARG A 727 4.67 20.17 -20.82
N CYS A 728 3.99 19.69 -21.86
CA CYS A 728 3.53 20.48 -22.99
C CYS A 728 2.21 21.24 -22.77
N THR A 729 1.43 20.93 -21.73
CA THR A 729 0.16 21.58 -21.36
C THR A 729 0.43 22.90 -20.62
N SER A 730 -0.34 23.96 -20.90
CA SER A 730 -0.26 25.25 -20.18
C SER A 730 -1.44 25.50 -19.23
N GLY A 731 -1.46 26.64 -18.52
CA GLY A 731 -2.58 27.10 -17.70
C GLY A 731 -2.47 26.76 -16.21
N VAL A 732 -3.60 26.86 -15.50
CA VAL A 732 -3.72 26.78 -14.03
C VAL A 732 -2.99 25.59 -13.42
N LEU A 733 -1.99 25.88 -12.57
CA LEU A 733 -1.39 24.94 -11.62
C LEU A 733 -1.49 25.49 -10.19
N LEU A 734 -2.12 24.72 -9.29
CA LEU A 734 -2.23 25.05 -7.87
C LEU A 734 -1.07 24.43 -7.07
N CYS A 735 -0.33 25.28 -6.35
CA CYS A 735 0.72 24.93 -5.39
C CYS A 735 0.43 25.53 -4.01
N THR A 736 1.02 25.00 -2.95
CA THR A 736 1.01 25.63 -1.60
C THR A 736 2.41 25.66 -1.00
N ASN A 737 2.63 26.50 0.01
CA ASN A 737 3.88 26.53 0.80
C ASN A 737 3.88 25.55 1.99
N THR A 738 2.71 25.10 2.47
CA THR A 738 2.58 24.18 3.61
C THR A 738 2.03 22.80 3.22
N SER A 739 2.47 21.76 3.93
CA SER A 739 2.02 20.37 3.69
C SER A 739 0.59 20.11 4.18
N SER A 740 0.10 20.90 5.14
CA SER A 740 -1.31 20.90 5.57
C SER A 740 -2.21 21.40 4.44
N ALA A 741 -1.95 22.60 3.91
CA ALA A 741 -2.69 23.16 2.78
C ALA A 741 -2.60 22.26 1.53
N ALA A 742 -1.42 21.69 1.24
CA ALA A 742 -1.27 20.74 0.14
C ALA A 742 -2.18 19.52 0.30
N SER A 743 -2.34 19.02 1.54
CA SER A 743 -3.20 17.87 1.85
C SER A 743 -4.68 18.22 1.76
N LEU A 744 -5.08 19.42 2.21
CA LEU A 744 -6.44 19.95 2.15
C LEU A 744 -6.90 20.16 0.69
N VAL A 745 -6.15 20.90 -0.12
CA VAL A 745 -6.47 21.10 -1.55
C VAL A 745 -6.47 19.76 -2.29
N GLN A 746 -5.55 18.84 -1.97
CA GLN A 746 -5.56 17.46 -2.48
C GLN A 746 -6.76 16.62 -2.02
N ARG A 747 -7.44 16.95 -0.91
CA ARG A 747 -8.67 16.29 -0.44
C ARG A 747 -9.83 16.68 -1.35
N HIS A 748 -10.06 17.97 -1.56
CA HIS A 748 -11.09 18.47 -2.48
C HIS A 748 -10.86 17.96 -3.92
N LEU A 749 -9.61 17.97 -4.40
CA LEU A 749 -9.23 17.43 -5.71
C LEU A 749 -9.48 15.91 -5.89
N LYS A 750 -9.58 15.14 -4.80
CA LYS A 750 -9.92 13.70 -4.83
C LYS A 750 -11.42 13.47 -4.70
N GLY A 751 -12.09 14.20 -3.81
CA GLY A 751 -13.53 14.10 -3.54
C GLY A 751 -14.44 14.71 -4.62
N LYS A 752 -13.93 14.94 -5.84
CA LYS A 752 -14.61 15.61 -6.96
C LYS A 752 -15.14 17.04 -6.68
N LYS A 753 -14.90 17.63 -5.50
CA LYS A 753 -15.23 19.04 -5.13
C LYS A 753 -14.43 20.11 -5.91
N VAL A 754 -13.72 19.74 -6.99
CA VAL A 754 -12.97 20.67 -7.83
C VAL A 754 -13.31 20.43 -9.30
N LYS A 755 -14.06 21.36 -9.89
CA LYS A 755 -14.34 21.36 -11.33
C LYS A 755 -13.10 21.86 -12.07
N LYS A 756 -12.86 21.33 -13.27
CA LYS A 756 -11.70 21.68 -14.11
C LYS A 756 -12.16 21.86 -15.54
N LEU A 757 -11.78 22.96 -16.15
CA LEU A 757 -12.17 23.35 -17.49
C LEU A 757 -10.90 23.62 -18.30
N TYR A 758 -10.72 22.84 -19.35
CA TYR A 758 -9.63 22.92 -20.29
C TYR A 758 -10.15 23.43 -21.62
N LEU A 759 -9.28 24.11 -22.36
CA LEU A 759 -9.47 24.40 -23.77
C LEU A 759 -8.51 23.51 -24.57
N ALA A 760 -8.99 22.89 -25.65
CA ALA A 760 -8.18 22.12 -26.58
C ALA A 760 -8.43 22.58 -28.03
N ARG A 761 -7.39 22.61 -28.86
CA ARG A 761 -7.53 22.66 -30.32
C ARG A 761 -7.17 21.29 -30.90
N VAL A 762 -8.10 20.70 -31.65
CA VAL A 762 -8.01 19.33 -32.18
C VAL A 762 -8.11 19.33 -33.70
N LYS A 763 -7.52 18.32 -34.36
CA LYS A 763 -7.67 18.13 -35.80
C LYS A 763 -9.07 17.62 -36.14
N GLY A 764 -9.67 18.13 -37.23
CA GLY A 764 -10.95 17.71 -37.78
C GLY A 764 -12.13 18.52 -37.23
N LYS A 765 -13.28 18.41 -37.90
CA LYS A 765 -14.57 18.91 -37.40
C LYS A 765 -15.04 18.05 -36.23
N PHE A 766 -14.89 18.54 -34.99
CA PHE A 766 -15.31 17.84 -33.79
C PHE A 766 -16.84 17.80 -33.72
N PRO A 767 -17.46 16.63 -33.48
CA PRO A 767 -18.90 16.45 -33.52
C PRO A 767 -19.60 17.34 -32.49
N THR A 768 -20.74 17.93 -32.85
CA THR A 768 -21.51 18.79 -31.94
C THR A 768 -22.44 18.01 -31.01
N THR A 769 -22.87 16.82 -31.45
CA THR A 769 -23.73 15.89 -30.71
C THR A 769 -23.09 14.50 -30.64
N PRO A 770 -23.42 13.65 -29.65
CA PRO A 770 -22.98 12.26 -29.65
C PRO A 770 -23.46 11.46 -30.87
N ALA A 771 -24.60 11.85 -31.48
CA ALA A 771 -25.15 11.20 -32.67
C ALA A 771 -24.29 11.40 -33.93
N GLU A 772 -23.47 12.45 -34.01
CA GLU A 772 -22.52 12.62 -35.13
C GLU A 772 -21.33 11.65 -35.06
N MET A 773 -21.13 10.94 -33.94
CA MET A 773 -19.95 10.09 -33.71
C MET A 773 -20.01 8.70 -34.37
N ILE A 774 -21.08 8.40 -35.12
CA ILE A 774 -21.39 7.10 -35.76
C ILE A 774 -20.24 6.49 -36.58
N HIS A 775 -19.29 7.31 -37.06
CA HIS A 775 -18.18 6.87 -37.91
C HIS A 775 -16.82 6.82 -37.20
N THR A 776 -16.78 6.91 -35.86
CA THR A 776 -15.52 6.86 -35.09
C THR A 776 -15.15 5.43 -34.71
N ASN A 777 -13.91 5.01 -35.00
CA ASN A 777 -13.36 3.70 -34.59
C ASN A 777 -13.01 3.67 -33.10
N VAL A 778 -14.03 3.69 -32.25
CA VAL A 778 -13.90 3.60 -30.79
C VAL A 778 -13.48 2.18 -30.40
N PRO A 779 -12.44 1.97 -29.57
CA PRO A 779 -12.10 0.66 -29.04
C PRO A 779 -13.20 0.13 -28.10
N ASP A 780 -13.50 -1.17 -28.14
CA ASP A 780 -14.58 -1.86 -27.39
C ASP A 780 -14.61 -1.58 -25.86
N CYS A 781 -13.49 -1.13 -25.29
CA CYS A 781 -13.36 -0.79 -23.87
C CYS A 781 -13.55 0.70 -23.58
N ALA A 782 -13.99 1.50 -24.55
CA ALA A 782 -14.37 2.90 -24.40
C ALA A 782 -15.84 3.11 -24.81
N SER A 783 -16.54 3.99 -24.11
CA SER A 783 -17.94 4.33 -24.38
C SER A 783 -18.14 5.84 -24.51
N LEU A 784 -19.16 6.22 -25.29
CA LEU A 784 -19.46 7.60 -25.66
C LEU A 784 -20.89 8.01 -25.29
N GLY A 785 -21.07 9.29 -24.98
CA GLY A 785 -22.38 9.95 -24.86
C GLY A 785 -22.75 10.33 -23.42
N TRP A 786 -23.47 11.45 -23.27
CA TRP A 786 -24.05 11.88 -21.99
C TRP A 786 -25.38 12.62 -22.18
N ASN A 787 -25.42 13.64 -23.02
CA ASN A 787 -26.63 14.36 -23.44
C ASN A 787 -26.44 14.93 -24.86
N ASP A 788 -27.45 15.63 -25.38
CA ASP A 788 -27.49 16.06 -26.79
C ASP A 788 -26.31 16.96 -27.21
N ASP A 789 -25.78 17.80 -26.30
CA ASP A 789 -24.79 18.84 -26.60
C ASP A 789 -23.43 18.65 -25.91
N VAL A 790 -23.21 17.52 -25.21
CA VAL A 790 -21.92 17.18 -24.58
C VAL A 790 -21.57 15.72 -24.76
N ILE A 791 -20.36 15.49 -25.30
CA ILE A 791 -19.78 14.17 -25.50
C ILE A 791 -18.99 13.79 -24.25
N GLU A 792 -19.50 12.85 -23.45
CA GLU A 792 -18.66 12.11 -22.49
C GLU A 792 -17.87 11.02 -23.21
N ILE A 793 -16.59 10.87 -22.84
CA ILE A 793 -15.72 9.77 -23.23
C ILE A 793 -15.27 9.07 -21.95
N SER A 794 -15.75 7.85 -21.75
CA SER A 794 -15.29 6.93 -20.69
C SER A 794 -14.36 5.90 -21.30
N ALA A 795 -13.08 5.93 -20.95
CA ALA A 795 -12.04 5.06 -21.50
C ALA A 795 -10.97 4.75 -20.42
N PRO A 796 -10.78 3.49 -19.99
CA PRO A 796 -9.80 3.16 -18.97
C PRO A 796 -8.36 3.24 -19.50
N ILE A 797 -7.49 3.94 -18.79
CA ILE A 797 -6.10 4.18 -19.21
C ILE A 797 -5.13 3.25 -18.49
N SER A 798 -4.35 2.50 -19.25
CA SER A 798 -3.26 1.64 -18.81
C SER A 798 -1.88 2.30 -18.99
N VAL A 799 -0.84 1.61 -18.52
CA VAL A 799 0.57 2.03 -18.65
C VAL A 799 1.43 0.79 -18.87
N GLN A 800 2.28 0.82 -19.89
CA GLN A 800 3.18 -0.26 -20.28
C GLN A 800 4.60 0.28 -20.50
N PHE A 801 5.59 -0.59 -20.28
CA PHE A 801 6.96 -0.44 -20.79
C PHE A 801 7.04 -1.28 -22.07
N GLU A 802 7.60 -0.75 -23.15
CA GLU A 802 7.77 -1.52 -24.39
C GLU A 802 9.06 -2.36 -24.31
N ASP A 803 8.94 -3.68 -24.36
CA ASP A 803 10.08 -4.62 -24.22
C ASP A 803 11.02 -4.65 -25.46
N SER A 804 10.87 -3.70 -26.39
CA SER A 804 11.64 -3.60 -27.63
C SER A 804 12.99 -2.89 -27.42
N SER A 805 14.05 -3.46 -27.99
CA SER A 805 15.45 -3.06 -27.79
C SER A 805 15.79 -1.63 -28.29
N SER A 806 15.55 -0.61 -27.46
CA SER A 806 16.35 0.63 -27.30
C SER A 806 15.59 1.81 -26.63
N ASP A 807 14.28 1.72 -26.40
CA ASP A 807 13.49 2.81 -25.79
C ASP A 807 12.66 2.34 -24.58
N ASP A 808 13.18 2.57 -23.37
CA ASP A 808 12.55 2.28 -22.08
C ASP A 808 11.44 3.30 -21.74
N MET A 809 10.45 3.42 -22.63
CA MET A 809 9.40 4.43 -22.59
C MET A 809 8.14 3.94 -21.87
N LEU A 810 7.73 4.69 -20.83
CA LEU A 810 6.44 4.54 -20.15
C LEU A 810 5.28 5.05 -21.02
N LYS A 811 4.78 4.19 -21.91
CA LYS A 811 3.67 4.48 -22.83
C LYS A 811 2.32 4.37 -22.11
N ARG A 812 1.38 5.24 -22.50
CA ARG A 812 -0.01 5.23 -22.01
C ARG A 812 -0.94 4.99 -23.18
N PHE A 813 -1.98 4.20 -22.94
CA PHE A 813 -2.94 3.76 -23.95
C PHE A 813 -4.26 3.37 -23.27
N VAL A 814 -5.34 3.29 -24.04
CA VAL A 814 -6.64 2.79 -23.59
C VAL A 814 -6.64 1.26 -23.62
N SER A 815 -7.21 0.62 -22.60
CA SER A 815 -7.23 -0.85 -22.45
C SER A 815 -8.31 -1.27 -21.44
N PRO A 816 -8.98 -2.43 -21.61
CA PRO A 816 -9.95 -2.93 -20.62
C PRO A 816 -9.32 -3.08 -19.22
N ASP A 817 -8.04 -3.44 -19.22
CA ASP A 817 -7.20 -3.71 -18.05
C ASP A 817 -6.63 -2.41 -17.40
N GLY A 818 -7.09 -1.24 -17.88
CA GLY A 818 -6.68 0.10 -17.46
C GLY A 818 -7.42 0.62 -16.22
N LYS A 819 -7.01 1.79 -15.72
CA LYS A 819 -7.73 2.47 -14.64
C LYS A 819 -8.86 3.32 -15.24
N PRO A 820 -10.13 3.19 -14.78
CA PRO A 820 -11.25 3.95 -15.31
C PRO A 820 -10.95 5.45 -15.38
N SER A 821 -11.30 6.08 -16.49
CA SER A 821 -11.16 7.53 -16.70
C SER A 821 -12.29 8.07 -17.56
N ILE A 822 -12.77 9.26 -17.20
CA ILE A 822 -13.93 9.91 -17.80
C ILE A 822 -13.59 11.38 -18.04
N SER A 823 -13.89 11.88 -19.24
CA SER A 823 -13.75 13.28 -19.64
C SER A 823 -14.94 13.70 -20.50
N ARG A 824 -15.37 14.96 -20.43
CA ARG A 824 -16.50 15.51 -21.20
C ARG A 824 -16.04 16.63 -22.12
N PHE A 825 -16.68 16.75 -23.28
CA PHE A 825 -16.26 17.64 -24.36
C PHE A 825 -17.45 18.33 -25.05
N ARG A 826 -17.29 19.62 -25.39
CA ARG A 826 -18.24 20.38 -26.20
C ARG A 826 -17.49 21.24 -27.23
N THR A 827 -17.92 21.22 -28.48
CA THR A 827 -17.38 22.07 -29.56
C THR A 827 -17.71 23.54 -29.33
N LEU A 828 -16.72 24.42 -29.50
CA LEU A 828 -16.87 25.89 -29.41
C LEU A 828 -16.73 26.59 -30.77
N SER A 829 -16.02 25.98 -31.73
CA SER A 829 -16.03 26.34 -33.16
C SER A 829 -15.25 25.31 -33.98
N TYR A 830 -15.55 25.25 -35.27
CA TYR A 830 -14.72 24.61 -36.30
C TYR A 830 -14.23 25.67 -37.29
N ASP A 831 -12.95 25.60 -37.66
CA ASP A 831 -12.38 26.35 -38.78
C ASP A 831 -12.13 25.39 -39.96
N GLN A 832 -12.89 25.58 -41.03
CA GLN A 832 -12.81 24.80 -42.26
C GLN A 832 -11.52 25.07 -43.06
N SER A 833 -10.83 26.20 -42.83
CA SER A 833 -9.61 26.55 -43.57
C SER A 833 -8.36 25.83 -43.06
N SER A 834 -8.27 25.59 -41.75
CA SER A 834 -7.18 24.79 -41.13
C SER A 834 -7.57 23.34 -40.80
N ASP A 835 -8.84 22.97 -40.96
CA ASP A 835 -9.44 21.72 -40.47
C ASP A 835 -9.17 21.49 -38.97
N LEU A 836 -9.42 22.51 -38.15
CA LEU A 836 -9.23 22.48 -36.69
C LEU A 836 -10.51 22.86 -35.96
N SER A 837 -10.81 22.15 -34.86
CA SER A 837 -11.87 22.53 -33.92
C SER A 837 -11.31 23.01 -32.59
N ILE A 838 -11.99 23.97 -31.97
CA ILE A 838 -11.75 24.38 -30.58
C ILE A 838 -12.83 23.75 -29.71
N VAL A 839 -12.42 23.09 -28.63
CA VAL A 839 -13.25 22.22 -27.80
C VAL A 839 -13.02 22.56 -26.31
N ALA A 840 -14.11 22.77 -25.57
CA ALA A 840 -14.10 22.82 -24.11
C ALA A 840 -14.03 21.40 -23.54
N ALA A 841 -13.25 21.16 -22.49
CA ALA A 841 -13.02 19.83 -21.94
C ALA A 841 -13.01 19.80 -20.40
N CYS A 842 -13.85 18.94 -19.80
CA CYS A 842 -13.92 18.72 -18.34
C CYS A 842 -13.50 17.28 -17.96
N PRO A 843 -12.27 17.08 -17.43
CA PRO A 843 -11.83 15.77 -16.96
C PRO A 843 -12.43 15.43 -15.57
N ILE A 844 -13.40 14.51 -15.54
CA ILE A 844 -14.07 14.01 -14.32
C ILE A 844 -13.12 13.17 -13.45
N SER A 845 -12.14 12.52 -14.07
CA SER A 845 -11.01 11.86 -13.42
C SER A 845 -9.67 12.53 -13.72
N GLY A 846 -8.65 12.28 -12.91
CA GLY A 846 -7.27 12.73 -13.17
C GLY A 846 -6.31 11.57 -13.44
N ARG A 847 -6.18 11.13 -14.70
CA ARG A 847 -5.08 10.27 -15.18
C ARG A 847 -4.06 11.10 -15.97
N GLY A 848 -2.81 10.65 -16.03
CA GLY A 848 -1.79 11.32 -16.85
C GLY A 848 -2.11 11.15 -18.34
N HIS A 849 -1.93 12.20 -19.14
CA HIS A 849 -2.23 12.26 -20.58
C HIS A 849 -3.72 11.98 -20.91
N GLN A 850 -4.66 12.11 -19.96
CA GLN A 850 -6.05 11.66 -20.13
C GLN A 850 -6.78 12.33 -21.30
N LEU A 851 -6.85 13.66 -21.33
CA LEU A 851 -7.52 14.41 -22.40
C LEU A 851 -6.87 14.13 -23.77
N ARG A 852 -5.54 14.05 -23.80
CA ARG A 852 -4.73 13.76 -25.00
C ARG A 852 -5.10 12.39 -25.59
N LEU A 853 -5.18 11.36 -24.75
CA LEU A 853 -5.61 10.01 -25.14
C LEU A 853 -7.07 9.92 -25.52
N HIS A 854 -7.99 10.49 -24.72
CA HIS A 854 -9.42 10.43 -24.99
C HIS A 854 -9.75 11.04 -26.36
N LEU A 855 -9.19 12.21 -26.66
CA LEU A 855 -9.36 12.91 -27.94
C LEU A 855 -8.70 12.17 -29.11
N GLN A 856 -7.48 11.64 -28.94
CA GLN A 856 -6.83 10.81 -29.96
C GLN A 856 -7.62 9.54 -30.30
N VAL A 857 -8.20 8.88 -29.28
CA VAL A 857 -8.87 7.58 -29.44
C VAL A 857 -10.18 7.69 -30.22
N ILE A 858 -10.88 8.82 -30.17
CA ILE A 858 -12.05 9.09 -31.03
C ILE A 858 -11.69 9.69 -32.40
N GLY A 859 -10.40 9.77 -32.76
CA GLY A 859 -9.93 10.27 -34.06
C GLY A 859 -9.64 11.77 -34.13
N TYR A 860 -9.74 12.49 -33.02
CA TYR A 860 -9.61 13.96 -32.94
C TYR A 860 -8.36 14.38 -32.13
N PRO A 861 -7.13 14.03 -32.55
CA PRO A 861 -5.93 14.29 -31.78
C PRO A 861 -5.67 15.80 -31.58
N ILE A 862 -5.07 16.15 -30.45
CA ILE A 862 -4.73 17.53 -30.10
C ILE A 862 -3.65 18.05 -31.06
N HIS A 863 -3.82 19.26 -31.56
CA HIS A 863 -2.89 19.90 -32.48
C HIS A 863 -1.50 20.10 -31.85
N ASN A 864 -0.44 19.91 -32.63
CA ASN A 864 0.97 19.78 -32.23
C ASN A 864 1.34 18.56 -31.33
N ASP A 865 0.40 17.69 -30.93
CA ASP A 865 0.68 16.55 -30.04
C ASP A 865 1.24 15.30 -30.76
N VAL A 866 2.50 15.40 -31.19
CA VAL A 866 3.20 14.33 -31.94
C VAL A 866 3.28 12.98 -31.19
N GLN A 867 3.04 12.93 -29.88
CA GLN A 867 3.00 11.68 -29.12
C GLN A 867 1.72 10.89 -29.39
N TYR A 868 0.64 11.56 -29.79
CA TYR A 868 -0.70 11.01 -29.94
C TYR A 868 -1.34 11.43 -31.28
N GLY A 869 -0.55 11.42 -32.36
CA GLY A 869 -1.04 11.64 -33.73
C GLY A 869 -1.36 13.09 -34.09
N GLY A 870 -1.08 14.05 -33.20
CA GLY A 870 -1.18 15.47 -33.51
C GLY A 870 -0.12 15.89 -34.53
N LEU A 871 -0.55 16.54 -35.60
CA LEU A 871 0.35 16.98 -36.69
C LEU A 871 1.25 18.15 -36.25
N MET A 872 2.46 18.18 -36.80
CA MET A 872 3.39 19.30 -36.80
C MET A 872 4.12 19.31 -38.15
N GLU A 873 4.33 20.47 -38.75
CA GLU A 873 5.08 20.64 -40.00
C GLU A 873 6.54 20.20 -39.84
N ASN A 874 7.07 19.44 -40.82
CA ASN A 874 8.43 18.89 -40.74
C ASN A 874 9.53 19.97 -40.68
N GLU A 875 9.41 21.05 -41.46
CA GLU A 875 10.38 22.15 -41.40
C GLU A 875 10.31 22.91 -40.07
N LYS A 876 9.11 23.11 -39.50
CA LYS A 876 8.94 23.68 -38.16
C LYS A 876 9.57 22.79 -37.08
N LYS A 877 9.39 21.47 -37.16
CA LYS A 877 10.06 20.50 -36.27
C LYS A 877 11.59 20.64 -36.36
N LYS A 878 12.13 20.65 -37.58
CA LYS A 878 13.56 20.77 -37.90
C LYS A 878 14.18 22.11 -37.46
N GLN A 879 13.42 23.20 -37.58
CA GLN A 879 13.77 24.53 -37.07
C GLN A 879 13.86 24.51 -35.53
N LEU A 880 12.85 23.97 -34.84
CA LEU A 880 12.83 23.89 -33.37
C LEU A 880 13.96 23.01 -32.83
N LEU A 881 14.24 21.85 -33.46
CA LEU A 881 15.39 21.00 -33.11
C LEU A 881 16.72 21.76 -33.28
N THR A 882 16.88 22.48 -34.39
CA THR A 882 18.08 23.29 -34.68
C THR A 882 18.27 24.39 -33.64
N MET A 883 17.23 25.18 -33.35
CA MET A 883 17.27 26.22 -32.30
C MET A 883 17.70 25.67 -30.94
N SER A 884 17.29 24.44 -30.60
CA SER A 884 17.68 23.80 -29.35
C SER A 884 19.13 23.36 -29.30
N VAL A 885 19.60 22.68 -30.35
CA VAL A 885 21.00 22.27 -30.46
C VAL A 885 21.91 23.49 -30.40
N ASP A 886 21.62 24.51 -31.21
CA ASP A 886 22.42 25.72 -31.31
C ASP A 886 22.45 26.49 -29.98
N ALA A 887 21.35 26.51 -29.24
CA ALA A 887 21.30 27.10 -27.89
C ALA A 887 22.14 26.32 -26.86
N MET A 888 22.11 24.99 -26.88
CA MET A 888 22.92 24.15 -25.99
C MET A 888 24.43 24.28 -26.29
N LEU A 889 24.80 24.35 -27.57
CA LEU A 889 26.18 24.60 -28.00
C LEU A 889 26.63 26.02 -27.58
N ASN A 890 25.78 27.03 -27.76
CA ASN A 890 26.06 28.40 -27.29
C ASN A 890 26.23 28.48 -25.76
N ALA A 891 25.37 27.80 -24.98
CA ALA A 891 25.46 27.77 -23.52
C ALA A 891 26.73 27.07 -23.03
N SER A 892 27.25 26.11 -23.81
CA SER A 892 28.50 25.40 -23.55
C SER A 892 29.73 26.24 -23.93
N ALA A 893 29.68 26.97 -25.05
CA ALA A 893 30.80 27.77 -25.55
C ALA A 893 30.97 29.12 -24.82
N LYS A 894 29.90 29.69 -24.24
CA LYS A 894 29.92 31.02 -23.61
C LYS A 894 30.21 31.02 -22.11
N ASN A 895 30.19 29.87 -21.44
CA ASN A 895 30.41 29.76 -20.00
C ASN A 895 31.67 28.95 -19.68
N LEU A 896 32.79 29.64 -19.44
CA LEU A 896 34.01 29.05 -18.87
C LEU A 896 33.80 28.52 -17.43
N THR A 897 32.68 28.86 -16.80
CA THR A 897 32.26 28.44 -15.47
C THR A 897 31.17 27.36 -15.52
N CYS A 898 31.55 26.13 -15.87
CA CYS A 898 30.70 24.98 -15.61
C CYS A 898 30.54 24.80 -14.08
N LEU A 899 29.30 24.80 -13.58
CA LEU A 899 29.03 24.68 -12.14
C LEU A 899 29.22 23.23 -11.69
N ARG A 900 29.88 23.02 -10.54
CA ARG A 900 30.33 21.70 -10.08
C ARG A 900 29.86 21.41 -8.66
N GLU A 901 29.39 20.19 -8.41
CA GLU A 901 29.10 19.70 -7.06
C GLU A 901 30.41 19.64 -6.25
N GLU A 902 30.38 20.13 -5.00
CA GLU A 902 31.54 20.16 -4.10
C GLU A 902 32.23 18.80 -3.92
N SER A 903 31.49 17.70 -4.12
CA SER A 903 32.01 16.33 -4.02
C SER A 903 32.74 15.81 -5.27
N VAL A 904 33.06 16.66 -6.25
CA VAL A 904 33.78 16.31 -7.48
C VAL A 904 35.07 17.13 -7.60
N SER A 905 36.18 16.48 -7.96
CA SER A 905 37.50 17.11 -8.12
C SER A 905 37.63 17.89 -9.44
N SER A 906 38.78 18.52 -9.69
CA SER A 906 39.05 19.21 -10.97
C SER A 906 39.41 18.21 -12.07
N GLU A 907 40.18 17.18 -11.73
CA GLU A 907 40.60 16.10 -12.61
C GLU A 907 39.39 15.25 -13.04
N GLU A 908 38.49 14.94 -12.10
CA GLU A 908 37.20 14.29 -12.37
C GLU A 908 36.29 15.16 -13.25
N ALA A 909 36.29 16.49 -13.06
CA ALA A 909 35.47 17.42 -13.82
C ALA A 909 35.98 17.59 -15.27
N GLU A 910 37.28 17.79 -15.46
CA GLU A 910 37.92 17.83 -16.79
C GLU A 910 37.70 16.53 -17.55
N SER A 911 37.81 15.38 -16.87
CA SER A 911 37.49 14.07 -17.43
C SER A 911 36.02 13.95 -17.81
N ALA A 912 35.09 14.46 -16.99
CA ALA A 912 33.66 14.47 -17.29
C ALA A 912 33.30 15.39 -18.48
N ILE A 913 33.98 16.53 -18.63
CA ILE A 913 33.82 17.45 -19.77
C ILE A 913 34.34 16.78 -21.05
N LYS A 914 35.57 16.25 -21.01
CA LYS A 914 36.22 15.57 -22.15
C LYS A 914 35.42 14.34 -22.64
N MET A 915 34.73 13.65 -21.73
CA MET A 915 33.85 12.52 -22.05
C MET A 915 32.39 12.93 -22.38
N CYS A 916 32.07 14.22 -22.50
CA CYS A 916 30.73 14.68 -22.85
C CYS A 916 30.54 14.78 -24.37
N LEU A 917 29.65 13.97 -24.96
CA LEU A 917 29.37 14.00 -26.41
C LEU A 917 28.93 15.39 -26.89
N CYS A 918 28.12 16.10 -26.09
CA CYS A 918 27.69 17.47 -26.42
C CYS A 918 28.85 18.47 -26.54
N CYS A 919 30.01 18.17 -25.94
CA CYS A 919 31.22 18.98 -26.01
C CYS A 919 32.21 18.46 -27.06
N SER A 920 32.38 17.14 -27.19
CA SER A 920 33.34 16.54 -28.14
C SER A 920 32.81 16.49 -29.57
N ASP A 921 31.53 16.18 -29.75
CA ASP A 921 30.92 15.83 -31.05
C ASP A 921 29.93 16.92 -31.53
N GLY A 922 29.85 18.03 -30.81
CA GLY A 922 29.01 19.20 -31.13
C GLY A 922 27.54 18.83 -31.39
N ARG A 923 27.00 19.25 -32.55
CA ARG A 923 25.61 18.99 -32.97
C ARG A 923 25.26 17.50 -32.92
N ALA A 924 26.09 16.65 -33.53
CA ALA A 924 25.84 15.20 -33.57
C ALA A 924 25.85 14.58 -32.16
N GLY A 925 26.68 15.11 -31.27
CA GLY A 925 26.72 14.74 -29.86
C GLY A 925 25.45 15.10 -29.10
N VAL A 926 24.88 16.29 -29.33
CA VAL A 926 23.59 16.71 -28.74
C VAL A 926 22.45 15.87 -29.30
N GLU A 927 22.37 15.71 -30.63
CA GLU A 927 21.34 14.92 -31.33
C GLU A 927 21.38 13.43 -30.94
N THR A 928 22.57 12.89 -30.60
CA THR A 928 22.73 11.53 -30.07
C THR A 928 22.42 11.41 -28.57
N SER A 929 22.55 12.49 -27.80
CA SER A 929 22.37 12.48 -26.35
C SER A 929 20.94 12.74 -25.87
N TYR A 930 20.09 13.36 -26.70
CA TYR A 930 18.71 13.72 -26.35
C TYR A 930 17.74 13.28 -27.43
N LYS A 931 16.56 12.80 -27.02
CA LYS A 931 15.47 12.42 -27.93
C LYS A 931 14.77 13.68 -28.47
N ASP A 932 14.23 13.63 -29.68
CA ASP A 932 13.47 14.73 -30.32
C ASP A 932 12.53 15.46 -29.37
N TYR A 933 11.68 14.73 -28.64
CA TYR A 933 10.66 15.31 -27.75
C TYR A 933 11.24 16.05 -26.52
N GLN A 934 12.54 15.89 -26.24
CA GLN A 934 13.27 16.64 -25.22
C GLN A 934 13.82 17.94 -25.83
N LEU A 935 14.46 17.84 -27.00
CA LEU A 935 14.98 18.98 -27.74
C LEU A 935 13.86 19.92 -28.25
N LEU A 936 12.69 19.41 -28.62
CA LEU A 936 11.53 20.22 -29.02
C LEU A 936 10.96 21.13 -27.91
N GLY A 937 11.58 21.16 -26.71
CA GLY A 937 11.33 22.17 -25.67
C GLY A 937 11.41 23.63 -26.15
N ALA A 938 12.20 23.94 -27.19
CA ALA A 938 12.31 25.29 -27.76
C ALA A 938 11.06 25.83 -28.49
N GLY A 939 9.94 25.09 -28.53
CA GLY A 939 8.70 25.64 -29.08
C GLY A 939 7.50 24.68 -29.20
N GLN A 940 7.66 23.38 -28.90
CA GLN A 940 6.53 22.45 -28.92
C GLN A 940 5.65 22.60 -27.66
N ALA A 941 4.78 23.61 -27.71
CA ALA A 941 3.49 23.53 -27.04
C ALA A 941 2.62 22.46 -27.71
N ILE A 942 1.69 21.88 -26.96
CA ILE A 942 0.47 21.30 -27.56
C ILE A 942 -0.66 22.27 -27.30
N ASP A 943 -1.69 22.25 -28.14
CA ASP A 943 -2.81 23.18 -28.01
C ASP A 943 -3.83 22.63 -26.99
N LEU A 944 -3.38 22.49 -25.74
CA LEU A 944 -4.15 22.09 -24.57
C LEU A 944 -3.78 22.99 -23.39
N HIS A 945 -4.77 23.71 -22.88
CA HIS A 945 -4.62 24.72 -21.83
C HIS A 945 -5.62 24.48 -20.69
N ALA A 946 -5.15 24.50 -19.45
CA ALA A 946 -5.95 24.40 -18.24
C ALA A 946 -6.54 25.78 -17.88
N ALA A 947 -7.61 26.19 -18.56
CA ALA A 947 -8.17 27.53 -18.47
C ALA A 947 -8.68 27.92 -17.07
N GLN A 948 -9.48 27.04 -16.43
CA GLN A 948 -10.15 27.36 -15.18
C GLN A 948 -10.26 26.16 -14.23
N TYR A 949 -10.04 26.41 -12.94
CA TYR A 949 -10.28 25.47 -11.84
C TYR A 949 -11.20 26.13 -10.82
N CYS A 950 -12.36 25.53 -10.54
CA CYS A 950 -13.29 25.98 -9.50
C CYS A 950 -13.23 25.01 -8.33
N ILE A 951 -12.88 25.48 -7.12
CA ILE A 951 -13.03 24.70 -5.88
C ILE A 951 -14.33 25.10 -5.21
N ASP A 952 -15.15 24.11 -4.91
CA ASP A 952 -16.34 24.25 -4.06
C ASP A 952 -15.98 23.82 -2.63
N SER A 953 -16.10 24.75 -1.69
CA SER A 953 -15.90 24.52 -0.25
C SER A 953 -17.17 23.93 0.39
N GLY A 954 -18.32 24.51 0.04
CA GLY A 954 -19.66 24.20 0.54
C GLY A 954 -20.42 25.42 1.09
N ASN A 955 -19.69 26.43 1.57
CA ASN A 955 -20.23 27.58 2.31
C ASN A 955 -20.21 28.86 1.46
N GLU A 956 -20.97 28.86 0.36
CA GLU A 956 -21.12 29.95 -0.65
C GLU A 956 -19.84 30.41 -1.40
N HIS A 957 -18.65 30.34 -0.78
CA HIS A 957 -17.37 30.76 -1.32
C HIS A 957 -16.79 29.79 -2.37
N LYS A 958 -17.16 29.99 -3.64
CA LYS A 958 -16.58 29.28 -4.79
C LYS A 958 -15.26 29.94 -5.23
N ALA A 959 -14.15 29.24 -5.05
CA ALA A 959 -12.82 29.72 -5.42
C ALA A 959 -12.55 29.44 -6.91
N ASN A 960 -12.69 30.47 -7.75
CA ASN A 960 -12.40 30.39 -9.18
C ASN A 960 -10.95 30.83 -9.45
N PHE A 961 -10.15 29.90 -9.98
CA PHE A 961 -8.79 30.15 -10.43
C PHE A 961 -8.74 30.09 -11.95
N VAL A 962 -8.31 31.18 -12.59
CA VAL A 962 -8.30 31.34 -14.05
C VAL A 962 -6.92 31.73 -14.55
N THR A 963 -6.63 31.42 -15.80
CA THR A 963 -5.47 31.93 -16.55
C THR A 963 -5.92 32.60 -17.85
N ASP A 964 -5.10 33.50 -18.38
CA ASP A 964 -5.34 34.14 -19.67
C ASP A 964 -5.40 33.08 -20.77
N LEU A 965 -6.40 33.16 -21.65
CA LEU A 965 -6.55 32.18 -22.72
C LEU A 965 -5.41 32.33 -23.75
N PRO A 966 -4.87 31.21 -24.26
CA PRO A 966 -3.79 31.25 -25.24
C PRO A 966 -4.29 31.86 -26.56
N HIS A 967 -3.39 32.55 -27.28
CA HIS A 967 -3.72 33.25 -28.54
C HIS A 967 -4.48 32.41 -29.58
N TRP A 968 -4.34 31.08 -29.58
CA TRP A 968 -5.06 30.17 -30.49
C TRP A 968 -6.53 29.93 -30.10
N ALA A 969 -7.00 30.44 -28.97
CA ALA A 969 -8.42 30.45 -28.58
C ALA A 969 -9.28 31.40 -29.45
N GLY A 970 -8.63 32.32 -30.19
CA GLY A 970 -9.29 33.41 -30.91
C GLY A 970 -9.70 34.55 -29.97
N ALA A 971 -10.73 35.30 -30.34
CA ALA A 971 -11.24 36.44 -29.57
C ALA A 971 -12.09 36.05 -28.33
N ARG A 972 -11.85 34.87 -27.75
CA ARG A 972 -12.65 34.34 -26.63
C ARG A 972 -12.19 34.83 -25.27
N SER A 973 -13.13 35.01 -24.36
CA SER A 973 -12.88 35.23 -22.93
C SER A 973 -13.03 33.93 -22.14
N ASN A 974 -12.74 33.99 -20.83
CA ASN A 974 -13.07 32.89 -19.92
C ASN A 974 -14.59 32.76 -19.66
N GLU A 975 -15.40 33.77 -19.96
CA GLU A 975 -16.85 33.75 -19.77
C GLU A 975 -17.57 32.93 -20.85
N ASP A 976 -16.96 32.80 -22.04
CA ASP A 976 -17.42 31.91 -23.12
C ASP A 976 -17.33 30.41 -22.77
N LEU A 977 -16.60 30.05 -21.71
CA LEU A 977 -16.28 28.66 -21.38
C LEU A 977 -17.23 28.12 -20.30
N GLN A 978 -18.17 27.27 -20.71
CA GLN A 978 -19.12 26.63 -19.80
C GLN A 978 -18.57 25.34 -19.16
N TRP A 979 -18.92 25.12 -17.89
CA TRP A 979 -18.65 23.87 -17.17
C TRP A 979 -19.52 22.73 -17.70
N LEU A 980 -18.91 21.58 -17.96
CA LEU A 980 -19.58 20.39 -18.51
C LEU A 980 -19.85 19.32 -17.43
N ASN A 981 -19.87 19.69 -16.15
CA ASN A 981 -19.83 18.74 -15.03
C ASN A 981 -20.39 19.31 -13.71
#